data_AF-A0A2M7KJA4-F1
#
_entry.id   AF-A0A2M7KJA4-F1
#
_cell.length_a   1.000
_cell.length_b   1.000
_cell.length_c   1.000
_cell.angle_alpha   90.00
_cell.angle_beta   90.00
_cell.angle_gamma   90.00
#
_symmetry.space_group_name_H-M   'P 1'
#
loop_
_entity.id
_entity.type
_entity.pdbx_description
1 polymer ?
#
loop_
_entity_poly.entity_id
_entity_poly.type
_entity_poly.pdbx_seq_one_letter_code
_entity_poly.pdbx_strand_id
1 'polypeptide(L)'
;MTRSLSLSLTILACWTVAVPAAQGDSAVTRQDGKWLLENTRLRVLVDPAAGTLSVLDKDAGYTWRQPGVSQAKQSLALRQSSTPPKIDGQPGDWQGAPTIRLTHDMLSDDRKVDSDADCSASAYVVWDLLDLYVGLKVADDRLAFADPGLQQWWEKDSLELWVGSTQVGLNLSPKGSQARSASGQFDGAQIALKPNSDGRGYVVEAALPWSLLGRAAPKPGDSFPFAIGINDADATGSREGQLYFPATWKHSQPDTFAQATLADADGKVPPTASAAASAPRFRNAKPVPAGIQFETDVPEMKQPVLVRLTVPDKSADLVVGVDLPDRSVSSPAFVAVEPFAVGSPNGALAVADYSNGHLYPLSLEPFPRAGFSGDRLDMPWVGLTDLDKGHGYALILDTPDDCGVNMEQRSVDGRTTRVPRVRWRGSYKSFRYARRMTYRFCPKGGYVALAKAYRAYAKSRGLLVTLAEKAKRNPNVRRLFGAPDLWGDSSLNFAREAKALGVDRMLIHGGASATDMKEQNDLGYLTSRYDNYTDILPLEAGKEIDSSHAPIPEHAVLKQDDQRMTAWLTFDKKTQYMKRCPALWLDAAKQVIPKELGKLPYLGRFIDVTTAEGLYECYDPAHPLTRTQKRECGQQLEAYVRDQKL
;
A
#
# COMPACT_ATOMS: atom_id res chain seq x y z
N MET A 1 -2.61 -18.69 80.41
CA MET A 1 -2.88 -19.59 79.27
C MET A 1 -2.88 -18.75 78.00
N THR A 2 -1.79 -18.76 77.24
CA THR A 2 -1.71 -18.19 75.89
C THR A 2 -0.56 -18.91 75.19
N ARG A 3 -0.89 -19.79 74.24
CA ARG A 3 0.07 -20.60 73.48
C ARG A 3 0.58 -19.79 72.28
N SER A 4 1.90 -19.62 72.22
CA SER A 4 2.67 -19.29 71.02
C SER A 4 3.16 -20.62 70.43
N LEU A 5 2.88 -20.89 69.15
CA LEU A 5 3.43 -22.04 68.42
C LEU A 5 4.53 -21.54 67.48
N SER A 6 5.74 -22.07 67.71
CA SER A 6 6.91 -21.99 66.83
C SER A 6 6.72 -22.92 65.63
N LEU A 7 6.95 -22.42 64.42
CA LEU A 7 6.90 -23.19 63.17
C LEU A 7 8.33 -23.61 62.79
N SER A 8 8.61 -24.91 62.83
CA SER A 8 9.87 -25.50 62.33
C SER A 8 9.81 -25.69 60.82
N LEU A 9 10.82 -25.17 60.12
CA LEU A 9 11.00 -25.27 58.67
C LEU A 9 11.59 -26.65 58.31
N THR A 10 10.86 -27.48 57.56
CA THR A 10 11.40 -28.72 56.97
C THR A 10 11.58 -28.51 55.47
N ILE A 11 12.82 -28.59 55.01
CA ILE A 11 13.20 -28.45 53.60
C ILE A 11 12.86 -29.78 52.89
N LEU A 12 11.86 -29.76 52.01
CA LEU A 12 11.54 -30.88 51.11
C LEU A 12 12.32 -30.69 49.80
N ALA A 13 13.28 -31.58 49.54
CA ALA A 13 13.98 -31.65 48.26
C ALA A 13 13.07 -32.30 47.21
N CYS A 14 12.43 -31.48 46.37
CA CYS A 14 11.72 -31.96 45.18
C CYS A 14 12.73 -32.27 44.07
N TRP A 15 12.83 -33.55 43.72
CA TRP A 15 13.49 -34.00 42.49
C TRP A 15 12.68 -33.52 41.28
N THR A 16 13.25 -32.60 40.51
CA THR A 16 12.70 -32.15 39.23
C THR A 16 12.91 -33.25 38.19
N VAL A 17 11.86 -34.02 37.91
CA VAL A 17 11.78 -34.80 36.67
C VAL A 17 11.66 -33.79 35.53
N ALA A 18 12.73 -33.64 34.75
CA ALA A 18 12.71 -32.86 33.52
C ALA A 18 11.74 -33.52 32.54
N VAL A 19 10.53 -32.95 32.41
CA VAL A 19 9.65 -33.23 31.28
C VAL A 19 10.33 -32.64 30.04
N PRO A 20 10.60 -33.43 28.98
CA PRO A 20 11.16 -32.87 27.77
C PRO A 20 10.16 -31.86 27.20
N ALA A 21 10.59 -30.60 27.03
CA ALA A 21 9.82 -29.61 26.32
C ALA A 21 9.47 -30.19 24.94
N ALA A 22 8.18 -30.32 24.63
CA ALA A 22 7.73 -30.72 23.33
C ALA A 22 8.38 -29.80 22.28
N GLN A 23 9.20 -30.37 21.40
CA GLN A 23 9.66 -29.67 20.20
C GLN A 23 8.39 -29.22 19.46
N GLY A 24 8.27 -27.91 19.24
CA GLY A 24 7.15 -27.35 18.48
C GLY A 24 7.08 -27.95 17.07
N ASP A 25 5.89 -27.97 16.48
CA ASP A 25 5.64 -28.53 15.15
C ASP A 25 6.27 -27.69 14.03
N SER A 26 6.71 -26.46 14.31
CA SER A 26 7.31 -25.56 13.33
C SER A 26 8.80 -25.84 13.14
N ALA A 27 9.17 -26.23 11.92
CA ALA A 27 10.54 -26.50 11.50
C ALA A 27 11.10 -25.38 10.62
N VAL A 28 12.41 -25.15 10.72
CA VAL A 28 13.16 -24.24 9.85
C VAL A 28 14.30 -25.03 9.23
N THR A 29 14.29 -25.14 7.91
CA THR A 29 15.32 -25.86 7.15
C THR A 29 15.89 -24.97 6.06
N ARG A 30 17.09 -25.33 5.57
CA ARG A 30 17.76 -24.62 4.49
C ARG A 30 18.04 -25.61 3.36
N GLN A 31 17.61 -25.28 2.15
CA GLN A 31 17.79 -26.12 0.97
C GLN A 31 18.07 -25.22 -0.24
N ASP A 32 19.10 -25.55 -1.02
CA ASP A 32 19.46 -24.85 -2.27
C ASP A 32 19.57 -23.32 -2.12
N GLY A 33 20.15 -22.86 -1.01
CA GLY A 33 20.29 -21.44 -0.69
C GLY A 33 19.03 -20.75 -0.18
N LYS A 34 17.88 -21.43 -0.18
CA LYS A 34 16.58 -20.93 0.29
C LYS A 34 16.27 -21.42 1.70
N TRP A 35 15.42 -20.68 2.40
CA TRP A 35 14.92 -21.07 3.72
C TRP A 35 13.48 -21.55 3.62
N LEU A 36 13.18 -22.63 4.33
CA LEU A 36 11.85 -23.21 4.42
C LEU A 36 11.40 -23.18 5.87
N LEU A 37 10.29 -22.48 6.13
CA LEU A 37 9.61 -22.48 7.42
C LEU A 37 8.32 -23.27 7.25
N GLU A 38 8.09 -24.27 8.09
CA GLU A 38 6.97 -25.18 7.87
C GLU A 38 6.36 -25.63 9.20
N ASN A 39 5.03 -25.58 9.29
CA ASN A 39 4.26 -26.20 10.36
C ASN A 39 3.21 -27.14 9.75
N THR A 40 2.21 -27.59 10.51
CA THR A 40 1.16 -28.48 9.99
C THR A 40 0.26 -27.86 8.92
N ARG A 41 0.14 -26.53 8.82
CA ARG A 41 -0.81 -25.81 7.95
C ARG A 41 -0.17 -24.98 6.85
N LEU A 42 1.02 -24.44 7.08
CA LEU A 42 1.74 -23.56 6.16
C LEU A 42 3.13 -24.11 5.84
N ARG A 43 3.58 -23.81 4.62
CA ARG A 43 4.99 -23.90 4.22
C ARG A 43 5.38 -22.57 3.56
N VAL A 44 6.32 -21.86 4.16
CA VAL A 44 6.83 -20.57 3.68
C VAL A 44 8.22 -20.79 3.11
N LEU A 45 8.38 -20.49 1.82
CA LEU A 45 9.67 -20.48 1.15
C LEU A 45 10.17 -19.03 1.10
N VAL A 46 11.39 -18.82 1.58
CA VAL A 46 12.10 -17.54 1.51
C VAL A 46 13.29 -17.71 0.60
N ASP A 47 13.37 -16.87 -0.44
CA ASP A 47 14.47 -16.82 -1.39
C ASP A 47 15.31 -15.57 -1.11
N PRO A 48 16.46 -15.70 -0.41
CA PRO A 48 17.26 -14.54 -0.06
C PRO A 48 17.88 -13.83 -1.26
N ALA A 49 18.18 -14.57 -2.33
CA ALA A 49 18.78 -14.01 -3.54
C ALA A 49 17.76 -13.14 -4.27
N ALA A 50 16.55 -13.67 -4.48
CA ALA A 50 15.48 -12.94 -5.15
C ALA A 50 14.81 -11.87 -4.26
N GLY A 51 14.97 -11.96 -2.93
CA GLY A 51 14.27 -11.11 -1.97
C GLY A 51 12.76 -11.36 -1.98
N THR A 52 12.35 -12.63 -2.13
CA THR A 52 10.94 -12.99 -2.29
C THR A 52 10.49 -14.08 -1.32
N LEU A 53 9.18 -14.12 -1.10
CA LEU A 53 8.47 -15.07 -0.26
C LEU A 53 7.36 -15.75 -1.07
N SER A 54 7.12 -17.04 -0.77
CA SER A 54 5.87 -17.71 -1.14
C SER A 54 5.34 -18.51 0.03
N VAL A 55 4.01 -18.63 0.12
CA VAL A 55 3.33 -19.38 1.18
C VAL A 55 2.42 -20.41 0.55
N LEU A 56 2.68 -21.69 0.79
CA LEU A 56 1.72 -22.76 0.55
C LEU A 56 0.80 -22.85 1.76
N ASP A 57 -0.48 -22.52 1.55
CA ASP A 57 -1.56 -22.91 2.46
C ASP A 57 -1.93 -24.37 2.15
N LYS A 58 -1.54 -25.28 3.05
CA LYS A 58 -1.71 -26.73 2.87
C LYS A 58 -3.17 -27.14 2.92
N ASP A 59 -4.00 -26.42 3.67
CA ASP A 59 -5.43 -26.71 3.77
C ASP A 59 -6.19 -26.29 2.51
N ALA A 60 -5.71 -25.24 1.84
CA ALA A 60 -6.26 -24.77 0.57
C ALA A 60 -5.66 -25.47 -0.65
N GLY A 61 -4.47 -26.07 -0.51
CA GLY A 61 -3.67 -26.52 -1.65
C GLY A 61 -3.25 -25.36 -2.56
N TYR A 62 -3.14 -24.14 -2.03
CA TYR A 62 -2.90 -22.92 -2.80
C TYR A 62 -1.59 -22.24 -2.38
N THR A 63 -0.78 -21.85 -3.36
CA THR A 63 0.49 -21.14 -3.13
C THR A 63 0.33 -19.66 -3.42
N TRP A 64 0.37 -18.86 -2.35
CA TRP A 64 0.45 -17.41 -2.36
C TRP A 64 1.82 -16.96 -2.83
N ARG A 65 1.86 -16.07 -3.83
CA ARG A 65 3.10 -15.55 -4.42
C ARG A 65 3.10 -14.03 -4.37
N GLN A 66 4.28 -13.45 -4.16
CA GLN A 66 4.46 -12.01 -4.29
C GLN A 66 4.56 -11.65 -5.78
N PRO A 67 3.69 -10.77 -6.31
CA PRO A 67 3.75 -10.38 -7.70
C PRO A 67 4.97 -9.49 -7.93
N GLY A 68 5.89 -9.93 -8.81
CA GLY A 68 7.02 -9.19 -9.36
C GLY A 68 7.65 -8.11 -8.47
N VAL A 69 8.72 -8.45 -7.74
CA VAL A 69 9.56 -7.50 -6.97
C VAL A 69 10.40 -6.65 -7.93
N SER A 70 9.74 -5.68 -8.58
CA SER A 70 10.12 -5.13 -9.88
C SER A 70 10.34 -6.25 -10.90
N GLN A 71 9.63 -6.23 -12.04
CA GLN A 71 10.13 -7.02 -13.16
C GLN A 71 11.57 -6.57 -13.39
N ALA A 72 12.52 -7.51 -13.48
CA ALA A 72 13.84 -7.18 -13.98
C ALA A 72 13.62 -6.49 -15.33
N LYS A 73 14.12 -5.26 -15.50
CA LYS A 73 14.05 -4.58 -16.80
C LYS A 73 14.59 -5.56 -17.83
N GLN A 74 13.83 -5.82 -18.90
CA GLN A 74 14.29 -6.69 -19.97
C GLN A 74 15.65 -6.17 -20.43
N SER A 75 16.67 -7.02 -20.39
CA SER A 75 18.05 -6.58 -20.64
C SER A 75 18.44 -6.85 -22.09
N LEU A 76 19.07 -5.88 -22.74
CA LEU A 76 19.55 -5.97 -24.11
C LEU A 76 21.07 -5.71 -24.14
N ALA A 77 21.81 -6.60 -24.79
CA ALA A 77 23.22 -6.36 -25.11
C ALA A 77 23.32 -5.84 -26.55
N LEU A 78 23.67 -4.57 -26.72
CA LEU A 78 23.83 -3.93 -28.03
C LEU A 78 25.26 -4.17 -28.51
N ARG A 79 25.42 -4.96 -29.57
CA ARG A 79 26.74 -5.36 -30.07
C ARG A 79 27.46 -4.18 -30.73
N GLN A 80 28.76 -4.03 -30.47
CA GLN A 80 29.59 -3.07 -31.20
C GLN A 80 29.81 -3.57 -32.63
N SER A 81 29.56 -2.73 -33.63
CA SER A 81 29.86 -3.06 -35.02
C SER A 81 31.30 -2.71 -35.35
N SER A 82 32.05 -3.68 -35.90
CA SER A 82 33.38 -3.44 -36.48
C SER A 82 33.30 -2.83 -37.88
N THR A 83 32.13 -2.92 -38.52
CA THR A 83 31.86 -2.35 -39.84
C THR A 83 30.48 -1.70 -39.79
N PRO A 84 30.40 -0.37 -39.70
CA PRO A 84 29.13 0.34 -39.62
C PRO A 84 28.15 -0.10 -40.72
N PRO A 85 26.87 -0.39 -40.38
CA PRO A 85 25.86 -0.66 -41.39
C PRO A 85 25.73 0.51 -42.35
N LYS A 86 25.59 0.23 -43.64
CA LYS A 86 25.31 1.26 -44.63
C LYS A 86 23.84 1.64 -44.54
N ILE A 87 23.55 2.92 -44.40
CA ILE A 87 22.18 3.44 -44.32
C ILE A 87 21.64 3.62 -45.74
N ASP A 88 21.15 2.54 -46.36
CA ASP A 88 20.66 2.54 -47.75
C ASP A 88 19.31 1.82 -47.98
N GLY A 89 18.65 1.43 -46.88
CA GLY A 89 17.36 0.77 -46.85
C GLY A 89 17.46 -0.72 -47.20
N GLN A 90 18.63 -1.35 -47.07
CA GLN A 90 18.83 -2.75 -47.41
C GLN A 90 19.25 -3.59 -46.20
N PRO A 91 18.55 -4.68 -45.89
CA PRO A 91 18.76 -5.40 -44.64
C PRO A 91 20.04 -6.26 -44.56
N GLY A 92 20.88 -6.24 -45.60
CA GLY A 92 22.03 -7.16 -45.73
C GLY A 92 23.06 -6.97 -44.63
N ASP A 93 23.33 -5.73 -44.24
CA ASP A 93 24.37 -5.37 -43.27
C ASP A 93 24.03 -5.77 -41.82
N TRP A 94 22.77 -6.15 -41.56
CA TRP A 94 22.27 -6.53 -40.24
C TRP A 94 22.34 -8.02 -39.96
N GLN A 95 22.89 -8.81 -40.89
CA GLN A 95 22.98 -10.26 -40.75
C GLN A 95 23.82 -10.64 -39.52
N GLY A 96 23.20 -11.34 -38.57
CA GLY A 96 23.85 -11.75 -37.31
C GLY A 96 23.75 -10.74 -36.16
N ALA A 97 23.09 -9.58 -36.36
CA ALA A 97 22.71 -8.70 -35.26
C ALA A 97 21.57 -9.33 -34.42
N PRO A 98 21.58 -9.19 -33.09
CA PRO A 98 20.46 -9.60 -32.24
C PRO A 98 19.16 -8.95 -32.70
N THR A 99 18.09 -9.74 -32.75
CA THR A 99 16.78 -9.28 -33.22
C THR A 99 15.87 -8.98 -32.04
N ILE A 100 15.29 -7.78 -32.03
CA ILE A 100 14.17 -7.38 -31.17
C ILE A 100 12.89 -7.57 -31.99
N ARG A 101 11.93 -8.34 -31.47
CA ARG A 101 10.64 -8.56 -32.13
C ARG A 101 9.60 -7.63 -31.55
N LEU A 102 8.88 -6.95 -32.43
CA LEU A 102 7.65 -6.22 -32.13
C LEU A 102 6.51 -6.96 -32.82
N THR A 103 5.49 -7.31 -32.07
CA THR A 103 4.31 -8.05 -32.52
C THR A 103 3.06 -7.21 -32.27
N HIS A 104 1.97 -7.51 -32.97
CA HIS A 104 0.72 -6.74 -32.90
C HIS A 104 0.09 -6.67 -31.49
N ASP A 105 0.46 -7.57 -30.59
CA ASP A 105 0.01 -7.60 -29.19
C ASP A 105 0.78 -6.63 -28.27
N MET A 106 1.83 -5.98 -28.77
CA MET A 106 2.66 -5.03 -28.02
C MET A 106 2.12 -3.58 -28.10
N LEU A 107 0.80 -3.43 -27.97
CA LEU A 107 0.09 -2.15 -28.09
C LEU A 107 0.41 -1.19 -26.93
N SER A 108 0.49 0.09 -27.26
CA SER A 108 0.80 1.16 -26.31
C SER A 108 -0.35 2.13 -26.05
N ASP A 109 -1.45 1.99 -26.77
CA ASP A 109 -2.69 2.73 -26.61
C ASP A 109 -3.91 1.79 -26.72
N ASP A 110 -5.11 2.32 -26.49
CA ASP A 110 -6.38 1.55 -26.55
C ASP A 110 -6.82 1.26 -28.00
N ARG A 111 -5.99 1.56 -29.01
CA ARG A 111 -6.26 1.25 -30.41
C ARG A 111 -5.88 -0.21 -30.72
N LYS A 112 -6.14 -0.67 -31.94
CA LYS A 112 -6.05 -2.09 -32.29
C LYS A 112 -5.22 -2.26 -33.56
N VAL A 113 -4.31 -3.22 -33.51
CA VAL A 113 -3.65 -3.82 -34.68
C VAL A 113 -4.15 -5.27 -34.72
N ASP A 114 -4.72 -5.67 -35.85
CA ASP A 114 -5.47 -6.90 -36.02
C ASP A 114 -4.58 -8.16 -36.10
N SER A 115 -3.33 -8.04 -36.56
CA SER A 115 -2.39 -9.15 -36.65
C SER A 115 -0.93 -8.71 -36.90
N ASP A 116 0.04 -9.63 -36.81
CA ASP A 116 1.43 -9.32 -37.20
C ASP A 116 1.60 -8.96 -38.69
N ALA A 117 0.62 -9.32 -39.54
CA ALA A 117 0.61 -8.92 -40.95
C ALA A 117 0.10 -7.49 -41.15
N ASP A 118 -0.75 -7.03 -40.23
CA ASP A 118 -1.25 -5.66 -40.15
C ASP A 118 -0.12 -4.73 -39.67
N CYS A 119 0.47 -5.00 -38.49
CA CYS A 119 1.72 -4.35 -38.11
C CYS A 119 2.62 -5.25 -37.24
N SER A 120 3.88 -5.40 -37.62
CA SER A 120 4.93 -6.02 -36.78
C SER A 120 6.32 -5.63 -37.26
N ALA A 121 7.36 -5.91 -36.46
CA ALA A 121 8.73 -5.72 -36.94
C ALA A 121 9.80 -6.64 -36.34
N SER A 122 10.88 -6.75 -37.11
CA SER A 122 12.20 -7.16 -36.64
C SER A 122 13.10 -5.95 -36.56
N ALA A 123 13.43 -5.50 -35.35
CA ALA A 123 14.37 -4.44 -35.10
C ALA A 123 15.76 -4.99 -34.78
N TYR A 124 16.78 -4.28 -35.25
CA TYR A 124 18.20 -4.57 -35.05
C TYR A 124 18.86 -3.31 -34.52
N VAL A 125 19.69 -3.45 -33.48
CA VAL A 125 20.36 -2.30 -32.87
C VAL A 125 21.81 -2.67 -32.60
N VAL A 126 22.72 -1.92 -33.22
CA VAL A 126 24.18 -2.05 -33.05
C VAL A 126 24.77 -0.66 -32.86
N TRP A 127 26.03 -0.57 -32.46
CA TRP A 127 26.67 0.72 -32.21
C TRP A 127 28.14 0.75 -32.61
N ASP A 128 28.68 1.93 -32.85
CA ASP A 128 30.12 2.17 -32.87
C ASP A 128 30.46 3.44 -32.06
N LEU A 129 31.70 3.93 -32.19
CA LEU A 129 32.14 5.10 -31.42
C LEU A 129 31.44 6.42 -31.81
N LEU A 130 30.78 6.46 -32.98
CA LEU A 130 30.16 7.65 -33.53
C LEU A 130 28.64 7.61 -33.38
N ASP A 131 28.02 6.49 -33.75
CA ASP A 131 26.56 6.38 -33.87
C ASP A 131 25.97 5.16 -33.15
N LEU A 132 24.71 5.31 -32.77
CA LEU A 132 23.79 4.21 -32.54
C LEU A 132 23.05 3.91 -33.85
N TYR A 133 23.16 2.69 -34.35
CA TYR A 133 22.51 2.25 -35.57
C TYR A 133 21.25 1.47 -35.25
N VAL A 134 20.15 1.77 -35.94
CA VAL A 134 18.88 1.06 -35.80
C VAL A 134 18.37 0.69 -37.19
N GLY A 135 18.08 -0.59 -37.39
CA GLY A 135 17.46 -1.12 -38.61
C GLY A 135 16.17 -1.83 -38.28
N LEU A 136 15.10 -1.61 -39.03
CA LEU A 136 13.85 -2.33 -38.87
C LEU A 136 13.37 -2.90 -40.20
N LYS A 137 12.93 -4.15 -40.17
CA LYS A 137 12.05 -4.74 -41.18
C LYS A 137 10.63 -4.71 -40.61
N VAL A 138 9.79 -3.86 -41.18
CA VAL A 138 8.40 -3.68 -40.75
C VAL A 138 7.49 -4.44 -41.72
N ALA A 139 6.60 -5.26 -41.18
CA ALA A 139 5.41 -5.74 -41.88
C ALA A 139 4.30 -4.73 -41.60
N ASP A 140 3.63 -4.32 -42.66
CA ASP A 140 2.58 -3.30 -42.67
C ASP A 140 1.69 -3.66 -43.87
N ASP A 141 0.40 -3.85 -43.67
CA ASP A 141 -0.47 -4.28 -44.76
C ASP A 141 -0.82 -3.12 -45.72
N ARG A 142 -0.61 -1.87 -45.29
CA ARG A 142 -1.01 -0.67 -46.05
C ARG A 142 -0.30 0.63 -45.60
N LEU A 143 0.79 0.91 -46.30
CA LEU A 143 1.62 2.10 -46.08
C LEU A 143 0.86 3.45 -46.20
N ALA A 144 0.95 4.29 -45.18
CA ALA A 144 0.58 5.69 -45.14
C ALA A 144 1.69 6.59 -44.54
N PHE A 145 2.81 6.73 -45.25
CA PHE A 145 3.89 7.68 -44.91
C PHE A 145 3.46 9.16 -44.92
N ALA A 146 4.14 9.99 -44.12
CA ALA A 146 3.92 11.42 -44.11
C ALA A 146 4.65 12.15 -45.26
N ASP A 147 4.08 13.26 -45.71
CA ASP A 147 4.84 14.21 -46.55
C ASP A 147 5.89 14.96 -45.70
N PRO A 148 7.05 15.30 -46.27
CA PRO A 148 8.06 16.09 -45.57
C PRO A 148 7.48 17.41 -45.05
N GLY A 149 7.67 17.70 -43.76
CA GLY A 149 7.19 18.92 -43.12
C GLY A 149 5.83 18.82 -42.41
N LEU A 150 5.09 17.71 -42.55
CA LEU A 150 3.88 17.47 -41.77
C LEU A 150 4.19 17.54 -40.26
N GLN A 151 3.40 18.31 -39.51
CA GLN A 151 3.62 18.48 -38.07
C GLN A 151 3.19 17.24 -37.29
N GLN A 152 2.03 16.67 -37.62
CA GLN A 152 1.46 15.47 -36.97
C GLN A 152 1.93 14.18 -37.68
N TRP A 153 3.23 14.08 -37.95
CA TRP A 153 3.80 12.92 -38.65
C TRP A 153 3.66 11.61 -37.85
N TRP A 154 3.46 11.68 -36.53
CA TRP A 154 3.20 10.51 -35.68
C TRP A 154 1.82 9.88 -35.91
N GLU A 155 0.91 10.55 -36.64
CA GLU A 155 -0.36 9.98 -37.10
C GLU A 155 -0.21 9.20 -38.43
N LYS A 156 1.04 8.94 -38.84
CA LYS A 156 1.46 8.26 -40.08
C LYS A 156 2.48 7.19 -39.73
N ASP A 157 2.81 6.32 -40.70
CA ASP A 157 3.82 5.29 -40.49
C ASP A 157 5.15 5.94 -40.15
N SER A 158 5.63 5.62 -38.97
CA SER A 158 6.77 6.30 -38.38
C SER A 158 7.35 5.50 -37.23
N LEU A 159 8.57 5.85 -36.84
CA LEU A 159 9.25 5.19 -35.73
C LEU A 159 9.49 6.14 -34.57
N GLU A 160 9.56 5.57 -33.37
CA GLU A 160 9.97 6.28 -32.17
C GLU A 160 11.01 5.48 -31.40
N LEU A 161 12.06 6.15 -30.94
CA LEU A 161 13.16 5.57 -30.20
C LEU A 161 13.36 6.35 -28.91
N TRP A 162 13.57 5.64 -27.81
CA TRP A 162 13.96 6.23 -26.54
C TRP A 162 15.35 5.71 -26.15
N VAL A 163 16.31 6.63 -26.00
CA VAL A 163 17.67 6.34 -25.55
C VAL A 163 17.92 7.13 -24.26
N GLY A 164 17.88 6.46 -23.13
CA GLY A 164 17.81 7.12 -21.83
C GLY A 164 16.51 7.90 -21.68
N SER A 165 16.62 9.22 -21.50
CA SER A 165 15.49 10.15 -21.46
C SER A 165 15.26 10.88 -22.79
N THR A 166 16.08 10.60 -23.81
CA THR A 166 16.01 11.29 -25.11
C THR A 166 15.09 10.51 -26.04
N GLN A 167 14.02 11.16 -26.52
CA GLN A 167 13.15 10.64 -27.58
C GLN A 167 13.67 11.09 -28.95
N VAL A 168 13.72 10.16 -29.89
CA VAL A 168 13.99 10.41 -31.31
C VAL A 168 12.85 9.80 -32.14
N GLY A 169 12.07 10.65 -32.78
CA GLY A 169 11.06 10.26 -33.75
C GLY A 169 11.62 10.26 -35.17
N LEU A 170 11.33 9.22 -35.96
CA LEU A 170 11.68 9.15 -37.37
C LEU A 170 10.39 9.34 -38.19
N ASN A 171 10.27 10.52 -38.79
CA ASN A 171 9.27 10.80 -39.81
C ASN A 171 9.72 10.15 -41.12
N LEU A 172 8.97 9.17 -41.60
CA LEU A 172 9.30 8.38 -42.79
C LEU A 172 8.61 8.94 -44.02
N SER A 173 9.39 9.14 -45.08
CA SER A 173 8.88 9.57 -46.38
C SER A 173 9.80 9.13 -47.52
N PRO A 174 9.27 8.54 -48.61
CA PRO A 174 10.05 8.26 -49.82
C PRO A 174 10.63 9.53 -50.48
N LYS A 175 10.07 10.71 -50.18
CA LYS A 175 10.54 12.02 -50.67
C LYS A 175 11.65 12.62 -49.80
N GLY A 176 12.00 11.98 -48.68
CA GLY A 176 13.02 12.43 -47.74
C GLY A 176 12.55 12.28 -46.30
N SER A 177 13.12 11.31 -45.58
CA SER A 177 12.81 11.04 -44.16
C SER A 177 13.57 12.00 -43.23
N GLN A 178 13.02 12.28 -42.05
CA GLN A 178 13.58 13.23 -41.08
C GLN A 178 13.59 12.66 -39.65
N ALA A 179 14.65 12.90 -38.90
CA ALA A 179 14.68 12.65 -37.45
C ALA A 179 14.29 13.91 -36.68
N ARG A 180 13.52 13.73 -35.61
CA ARG A 180 13.06 14.81 -34.72
C ARG A 180 13.16 14.40 -33.26
N SER A 181 13.32 15.36 -32.37
CA SER A 181 13.20 15.18 -30.92
C SER A 181 12.24 16.22 -30.35
N ALA A 182 11.94 16.14 -29.05
CA ALA A 182 11.11 17.13 -28.36
C ALA A 182 11.69 18.56 -28.43
N SER A 183 12.99 18.72 -28.70
CA SER A 183 13.66 20.01 -28.83
C SER A 183 13.75 20.54 -30.28
N GLY A 184 13.20 19.83 -31.26
CA GLY A 184 13.20 20.24 -32.67
C GLY A 184 13.83 19.20 -33.61
N GLN A 185 14.41 19.66 -34.72
CA GLN A 185 15.02 18.79 -35.71
C GLN A 185 16.29 18.13 -35.17
N PHE A 186 16.48 16.83 -35.44
CA PHE A 186 17.65 16.07 -34.99
C PHE A 186 18.71 16.07 -36.10
N ASP A 187 19.33 17.23 -36.30
CA ASP A 187 20.25 17.49 -37.40
C ASP A 187 21.56 16.72 -37.24
N GLY A 188 21.77 15.72 -38.10
CA GLY A 188 22.95 14.83 -38.07
C GLY A 188 22.61 13.34 -38.18
N ALA A 189 21.34 12.96 -38.01
CA ALA A 189 20.91 11.59 -38.29
C ALA A 189 20.90 11.29 -39.80
N GLN A 190 21.34 10.09 -40.16
CA GLN A 190 21.13 9.54 -41.50
C GLN A 190 19.94 8.59 -41.44
N ILE A 191 19.05 8.65 -42.43
CA ILE A 191 17.87 7.76 -42.51
C ILE A 191 17.72 7.30 -43.95
N ALA A 192 17.52 6.00 -44.14
CA ALA A 192 17.11 5.42 -45.40
C ALA A 192 15.81 4.63 -45.20
N LEU A 193 14.86 4.85 -46.10
CA LEU A 193 13.57 4.16 -46.15
C LEU A 193 13.45 3.46 -47.50
N LYS A 194 13.08 2.18 -47.49
CA LYS A 194 12.79 1.39 -48.67
C LYS A 194 11.50 0.60 -48.47
N PRO A 195 10.38 1.06 -49.05
CA PRO A 195 9.16 0.26 -49.10
C PRO A 195 9.38 -1.04 -49.87
N ASN A 196 8.68 -2.10 -49.46
CA ASN A 196 8.73 -3.37 -50.20
C ASN A 196 8.05 -3.23 -51.56
N SER A 197 8.51 -4.01 -52.55
CA SER A 197 8.01 -3.90 -53.93
C SER A 197 6.55 -4.36 -54.10
N ASP A 198 6.02 -5.14 -53.17
CA ASP A 198 4.63 -5.58 -53.11
C ASP A 198 3.70 -4.56 -52.42
N GLY A 199 4.26 -3.44 -51.94
CA GLY A 199 3.52 -2.40 -51.24
C GLY A 199 3.14 -2.76 -49.81
N ARG A 200 3.69 -3.86 -49.25
CA ARG A 200 3.40 -4.31 -47.87
C ARG A 200 4.67 -4.31 -47.04
N GLY A 201 4.75 -3.43 -46.06
CA GLY A 201 5.91 -3.28 -45.22
C GLY A 201 7.04 -2.48 -45.87
N TYR A 202 8.07 -2.23 -45.06
CA TYR A 202 9.21 -1.42 -45.42
C TYR A 202 10.44 -1.77 -44.60
N VAL A 203 11.61 -1.42 -45.15
CA VAL A 203 12.88 -1.42 -44.42
C VAL A 203 13.26 0.02 -44.13
N VAL A 204 13.64 0.27 -42.88
CA VAL A 204 14.18 1.56 -42.46
C VAL A 204 15.46 1.36 -41.68
N GLU A 205 16.44 2.20 -41.97
CA GLU A 205 17.74 2.22 -41.30
C GLU A 205 18.04 3.64 -40.86
N ALA A 206 18.61 3.79 -39.67
CA ALA A 206 19.06 5.06 -39.15
C ALA A 206 20.41 4.96 -38.46
N ALA A 207 21.26 5.96 -38.68
CA ALA A 207 22.45 6.23 -37.88
C ALA A 207 22.20 7.47 -37.03
N LEU A 208 22.29 7.33 -35.71
CA LEU A 208 22.00 8.38 -34.73
C LEU A 208 23.28 8.75 -33.95
N PRO A 209 23.85 9.95 -34.16
CA PRO A 209 25.06 10.36 -33.45
C PRO A 209 24.90 10.38 -31.93
N TRP A 210 25.84 9.77 -31.21
CA TRP A 210 25.80 9.71 -29.74
C TRP A 210 25.81 11.08 -29.07
N SER A 211 26.50 12.04 -29.68
CA SER A 211 26.55 13.44 -29.24
C SER A 211 25.17 14.08 -29.15
N LEU A 212 24.26 13.74 -30.07
CA LEU A 212 22.89 14.23 -30.10
C LEU A 212 21.96 13.44 -29.15
N LEU A 213 22.37 12.24 -28.76
CA LEU A 213 21.70 11.42 -27.73
C LEU A 213 22.12 11.79 -26.30
N GLY A 214 22.93 12.83 -26.13
CA GLY A 214 23.42 13.29 -24.82
C GLY A 214 24.49 12.37 -24.23
N ARG A 215 25.22 11.62 -25.06
CA ARG A 215 26.27 10.68 -24.63
C ARG A 215 27.57 10.98 -25.34
N ALA A 216 28.59 11.40 -24.59
CA ALA A 216 29.93 11.59 -25.13
C ALA A 216 30.77 10.32 -24.88
N ALA A 217 31.43 9.81 -25.94
CA ALA A 217 32.36 8.67 -25.88
C ALA A 217 31.74 7.36 -25.34
N PRO A 218 30.83 6.70 -26.10
CA PRO A 218 30.27 5.41 -25.72
C PRO A 218 31.37 4.34 -25.58
N LYS A 219 31.23 3.45 -24.60
CA LYS A 219 32.15 2.31 -24.43
C LYS A 219 31.42 1.04 -23.99
N PRO A 220 32.02 -0.15 -24.21
CA PRO A 220 31.43 -1.40 -23.72
C PRO A 220 31.23 -1.34 -22.19
N GLY A 221 30.05 -1.76 -21.73
CA GLY A 221 29.57 -1.70 -20.34
C GLY A 221 28.64 -0.52 -20.02
N ASP A 222 28.64 0.54 -20.84
CA ASP A 222 27.70 1.66 -20.64
C ASP A 222 26.26 1.17 -20.80
N SER A 223 25.38 1.64 -19.93
CA SER A 223 24.00 1.15 -19.84
C SER A 223 22.97 2.28 -19.81
N PHE A 224 21.81 2.07 -20.42
CA PHE A 224 20.72 3.04 -20.46
C PHE A 224 19.32 2.42 -20.69
N PRO A 225 18.26 3.08 -20.19
CA PRO A 225 16.89 2.76 -20.59
C PRO A 225 16.71 2.84 -22.11
N PHE A 226 16.06 1.85 -22.72
CA PHE A 226 15.86 1.76 -24.16
C PHE A 226 14.46 1.28 -24.52
N ALA A 227 13.83 1.95 -25.47
CA ALA A 227 12.59 1.50 -26.06
C ALA A 227 12.53 1.86 -27.55
N ILE A 228 11.77 1.09 -28.31
CA ILE A 228 11.52 1.33 -29.73
C ILE A 228 10.04 1.10 -30.02
N GLY A 229 9.45 1.97 -30.81
CA GLY A 229 8.05 1.88 -31.19
C GLY A 229 7.82 2.18 -32.66
N ILE A 230 6.69 1.68 -33.14
CA ILE A 230 6.25 1.77 -34.54
C ILE A 230 4.83 2.31 -34.50
N ASN A 231 4.63 3.43 -35.18
CA ASN A 231 3.31 3.96 -35.48
C ASN A 231 2.85 3.31 -36.78
N ASP A 232 1.62 2.84 -36.75
CA ASP A 232 0.97 2.12 -37.83
C ASP A 232 -0.26 2.91 -38.27
N ALA A 233 -0.33 3.32 -39.53
CA ALA A 233 -1.41 4.14 -40.02
C ALA A 233 -1.93 3.63 -41.35
N ASP A 234 -3.23 3.39 -41.37
CA ASP A 234 -3.92 3.08 -42.60
C ASP A 234 -4.27 4.34 -43.41
N ALA A 235 -4.65 4.16 -44.68
CA ALA A 235 -4.98 5.24 -45.62
C ALA A 235 -6.21 6.12 -45.21
N THR A 236 -6.70 6.01 -43.98
CA THR A 236 -7.84 6.74 -43.40
C THR A 236 -7.47 8.10 -42.79
N GLY A 237 -6.19 8.42 -42.68
CA GLY A 237 -5.72 9.76 -42.32
C GLY A 237 -5.17 9.92 -40.91
N SER A 238 -5.45 8.97 -40.00
CA SER A 238 -4.96 8.92 -38.62
C SER A 238 -4.30 7.58 -38.30
N ARG A 239 -3.45 7.52 -37.27
CA ARG A 239 -2.78 6.29 -36.84
C ARG A 239 -3.80 5.24 -36.40
N GLU A 240 -3.63 4.00 -36.83
CA GLU A 240 -4.43 2.85 -36.42
C GLU A 240 -3.92 2.26 -35.11
N GLY A 241 -2.61 2.13 -34.94
CA GLY A 241 -2.01 1.60 -33.72
C GLY A 241 -0.60 2.09 -33.45
N GLN A 242 -0.11 1.83 -32.24
CA GLN A 242 1.30 2.05 -31.90
C GLN A 242 1.84 0.88 -31.10
N LEU A 243 2.84 0.19 -31.67
CA LEU A 243 3.53 -0.92 -31.04
C LEU A 243 4.77 -0.42 -30.31
N TYR A 244 5.10 -0.99 -29.14
CA TYR A 244 6.33 -0.69 -28.42
C TYR A 244 7.01 -1.92 -27.83
N PHE A 245 8.34 -1.94 -27.98
CA PHE A 245 9.22 -2.75 -27.17
C PHE A 245 9.90 -1.89 -26.07
N PRO A 246 10.01 -2.40 -24.82
CA PRO A 246 9.39 -3.63 -24.31
C PRO A 246 7.88 -3.46 -24.11
N ALA A 247 7.13 -4.55 -24.00
CA ALA A 247 5.69 -4.52 -23.72
C ALA A 247 5.34 -3.84 -22.37
N THR A 248 6.33 -3.64 -21.50
CA THR A 248 6.18 -2.89 -20.25
C THR A 248 6.18 -1.37 -20.43
N TRP A 249 6.53 -0.87 -21.62
CA TRP A 249 6.74 0.54 -21.90
C TRP A 249 5.54 1.41 -21.49
N LYS A 250 5.86 2.58 -20.93
CA LYS A 250 4.91 3.68 -20.71
C LYS A 250 5.53 4.99 -21.18
N HIS A 251 4.73 5.78 -21.89
CA HIS A 251 5.17 7.05 -22.44
C HIS A 251 5.91 7.92 -21.41
N SER A 252 7.11 8.38 -21.79
CA SER A 252 7.97 9.25 -20.98
C SER A 252 8.31 8.72 -19.57
N GLN A 253 8.26 7.39 -19.33
CA GLN A 253 8.65 6.76 -18.06
C GLN A 253 9.82 5.78 -18.25
N PRO A 254 11.08 6.25 -18.21
CA PRO A 254 12.26 5.41 -18.45
C PRO A 254 12.44 4.19 -17.54
N ASP A 255 11.74 4.15 -16.40
CA ASP A 255 11.75 2.99 -15.51
C ASP A 255 10.93 1.79 -16.02
N THR A 256 10.13 2.01 -17.06
CA THR A 256 9.33 0.98 -17.71
C THR A 256 10.01 0.39 -18.96
N PHE A 257 11.13 0.98 -19.39
CA PHE A 257 11.85 0.61 -20.60
C PHE A 257 12.79 -0.59 -20.37
N ALA A 258 13.33 -1.15 -21.45
CA ALA A 258 14.36 -2.17 -21.37
C ALA A 258 15.66 -1.54 -20.86
N GLN A 259 16.55 -2.33 -20.26
CA GLN A 259 17.89 -1.90 -19.92
C GLN A 259 18.83 -2.33 -21.05
N ALA A 260 19.24 -1.39 -21.91
CA ALA A 260 20.28 -1.65 -22.89
C ALA A 260 21.66 -1.47 -22.25
N THR A 261 22.61 -2.31 -22.69
CA THR A 261 24.02 -2.25 -22.33
C THR A 261 24.86 -2.42 -23.58
N LEU A 262 25.84 -1.54 -23.77
CA LEU A 262 26.78 -1.62 -24.89
C LEU A 262 27.73 -2.81 -24.67
N ALA A 263 27.73 -3.75 -25.59
CA ALA A 263 28.65 -4.89 -25.64
C ALA A 263 29.77 -4.64 -26.65
N ASP A 264 30.88 -5.37 -26.52
CA ASP A 264 31.98 -5.35 -27.49
C ASP A 264 31.61 -6.02 -28.83
N ALA A 265 32.58 -6.10 -29.74
CA ALA A 265 32.40 -6.67 -31.07
C ALA A 265 32.10 -8.18 -31.08
N ASP A 266 32.36 -8.90 -29.98
CA ASP A 266 31.97 -10.30 -29.79
C ASP A 266 30.56 -10.44 -29.16
N GLY A 267 29.90 -9.32 -28.88
CA GLY A 267 28.63 -9.29 -28.16
C GLY A 267 28.80 -9.55 -26.66
N LYS A 268 30.03 -9.46 -26.12
CA LYS A 268 30.29 -9.61 -24.69
C LYS A 268 30.23 -8.25 -24.02
N VAL A 269 29.48 -8.18 -22.93
CA VAL A 269 29.53 -7.03 -22.03
C VAL A 269 30.72 -7.26 -21.10
N PRO A 270 31.72 -6.36 -21.02
CA PRO A 270 32.79 -6.47 -20.05
C PRO A 270 32.17 -6.62 -18.66
N PRO A 271 32.70 -7.49 -17.79
CA PRO A 271 32.21 -7.57 -16.43
C PRO A 271 32.34 -6.18 -15.82
N THR A 272 31.19 -5.54 -15.56
CA THR A 272 31.15 -4.37 -14.70
C THR A 272 31.80 -4.79 -13.39
N ALA A 273 32.46 -3.85 -12.71
CA ALA A 273 32.91 -4.02 -11.33
C ALA A 273 31.73 -4.29 -10.34
N SER A 274 30.55 -4.66 -10.83
CA SER A 274 29.36 -5.04 -10.06
C SER A 274 28.67 -6.33 -10.57
N ALA A 275 29.35 -7.21 -11.30
CA ALA A 275 28.87 -8.59 -11.54
C ALA A 275 29.52 -9.62 -10.61
N ALA A 276 29.86 -9.22 -9.38
CA ALA A 276 29.65 -10.14 -8.27
C ALA A 276 28.16 -10.53 -8.30
N ALA A 277 27.82 -11.80 -8.05
CA ALA A 277 26.43 -12.18 -7.78
C ALA A 277 25.80 -11.07 -6.96
N SER A 278 24.75 -10.42 -7.49
CA SER A 278 24.14 -9.29 -6.80
C SER A 278 23.90 -9.75 -5.37
N ALA A 279 24.44 -8.99 -4.40
CA ALA A 279 24.35 -9.39 -3.01
C ALA A 279 22.88 -9.75 -2.72
N PRO A 280 22.64 -10.88 -2.01
CA PRO A 280 21.27 -11.36 -1.83
C PRO A 280 20.43 -10.21 -1.25
N ARG A 281 19.25 -9.96 -1.84
CA ARG A 281 18.37 -8.88 -1.39
C ARG A 281 18.01 -9.03 0.10
N PHE A 282 17.96 -10.27 0.60
CA PHE A 282 17.93 -10.56 2.03
C PHE A 282 19.30 -11.06 2.52
N ARG A 283 19.92 -10.31 3.42
CA ARG A 283 21.25 -10.57 3.98
C ARG A 283 21.14 -11.08 5.42
N ASN A 284 22.22 -11.69 5.92
CA ASN A 284 22.34 -12.10 7.33
C ASN A 284 21.17 -12.97 7.85
N ALA A 285 20.59 -13.78 6.96
CA ALA A 285 19.46 -14.66 7.30
C ALA A 285 19.88 -15.74 8.30
N LYS A 286 19.16 -15.81 9.43
CA LYS A 286 19.41 -16.77 10.52
C LYS A 286 18.10 -17.33 11.10
N PRO A 287 18.09 -18.57 11.59
CA PRO A 287 16.92 -19.14 12.23
C PRO A 287 16.62 -18.43 13.56
N VAL A 288 15.34 -18.36 13.90
CA VAL A 288 14.80 -17.93 15.20
C VAL A 288 13.70 -18.92 15.61
N PRO A 289 13.21 -18.93 16.86
CA PRO A 289 12.12 -19.80 17.25
C PRO A 289 10.90 -19.65 16.31
N ALA A 290 10.46 -20.78 15.75
CA ALA A 290 9.38 -20.86 14.76
C ALA A 290 9.56 -19.96 13.52
N GLY A 291 10.79 -19.64 13.11
CA GLY A 291 11.00 -18.89 11.88
C GLY A 291 12.42 -18.41 11.56
N ILE A 292 12.53 -17.31 10.82
CA ILE A 292 13.82 -16.73 10.41
C ILE A 292 13.84 -15.22 10.64
N GLN A 293 15.05 -14.66 10.73
CA GLN A 293 15.30 -13.22 10.71
C GLN A 293 16.37 -12.91 9.67
N PHE A 294 16.20 -11.84 8.92
CA PHE A 294 17.15 -11.36 7.93
C PHE A 294 17.16 -9.83 7.87
N GLU A 295 18.15 -9.28 7.19
CA GLU A 295 18.28 -7.86 6.88
C GLU A 295 17.87 -7.62 5.42
N THR A 296 17.14 -6.54 5.16
CA THR A 296 16.85 -6.07 3.81
C THR A 296 17.18 -4.60 3.72
N ASP A 297 17.77 -4.19 2.60
CA ASP A 297 18.01 -2.79 2.32
C ASP A 297 16.74 -2.20 1.69
N VAL A 298 16.30 -1.05 2.21
CA VAL A 298 15.18 -0.29 1.65
C VAL A 298 15.68 1.12 1.31
N PRO A 299 15.40 1.66 0.12
CA PRO A 299 16.01 2.91 -0.35
C PRO A 299 15.80 4.11 0.57
N GLU A 300 14.67 4.17 1.28
CA GLU A 300 14.32 5.28 2.15
C GLU A 300 15.06 5.27 3.50
N MET A 301 15.69 4.15 3.88
CA MET A 301 16.31 3.99 5.20
C MET A 301 17.84 4.04 5.11
N LYS A 302 18.47 4.70 6.09
CA LYS A 302 19.94 4.83 6.17
C LYS A 302 20.65 3.62 6.78
N GLN A 303 19.90 2.62 7.20
CA GLN A 303 20.38 1.40 7.83
C GLN A 303 19.51 0.23 7.37
N PRO A 304 20.01 -1.01 7.41
CA PRO A 304 19.21 -2.17 7.03
C PRO A 304 17.98 -2.32 7.92
N VAL A 305 16.88 -2.76 7.33
CA VAL A 305 15.66 -3.14 8.04
C VAL A 305 15.77 -4.60 8.45
N LEU A 306 15.53 -4.89 9.72
CA LEU A 306 15.46 -6.25 10.24
C LEU A 306 14.04 -6.78 10.04
N VAL A 307 13.90 -7.87 9.29
CA VAL A 307 12.62 -8.55 9.10
C VAL A 307 12.68 -9.91 9.79
N ARG A 308 11.68 -10.18 10.63
CA ARG A 308 11.48 -11.48 11.27
C ARG A 308 10.19 -12.11 10.74
N LEU A 309 10.30 -13.29 10.15
CA LEU A 309 9.17 -14.10 9.71
C LEU A 309 8.99 -15.27 10.67
N THR A 310 7.80 -15.44 11.23
CA THR A 310 7.48 -16.62 12.05
C THR A 310 6.18 -17.28 11.62
N VAL A 311 6.14 -18.60 11.73
CA VAL A 311 4.99 -19.45 11.45
C VAL A 311 4.69 -20.21 12.74
N PRO A 312 3.76 -19.73 13.59
CA PRO A 312 3.49 -20.37 14.89
C PRO A 312 2.92 -21.78 14.73
N ASP A 313 3.18 -22.67 15.69
CA ASP A 313 2.68 -24.05 15.68
C ASP A 313 1.16 -24.13 15.48
N LYS A 314 0.72 -25.07 14.65
CA LYS A 314 -0.69 -25.36 14.37
C LYS A 314 -1.51 -24.15 13.87
N SER A 315 -0.85 -23.08 13.43
CA SER A 315 -1.48 -21.84 12.98
C SER A 315 -1.44 -21.70 11.46
N ALA A 316 -2.44 -21.00 10.91
CA ALA A 316 -2.44 -20.53 9.52
C ALA A 316 -1.92 -19.08 9.43
N ASP A 317 -1.08 -18.67 10.37
CA ASP A 317 -0.50 -17.33 10.44
C ASP A 317 0.94 -17.32 9.93
N LEU A 318 1.24 -16.38 9.03
CA LEU A 318 2.58 -15.87 8.81
C LEU A 318 2.69 -14.51 9.50
N VAL A 319 3.48 -14.44 10.56
CA VAL A 319 3.73 -13.22 11.31
C VAL A 319 4.99 -12.55 10.79
N VAL A 320 4.90 -11.25 10.49
CA VAL A 320 6.01 -10.42 10.01
C VAL A 320 6.30 -9.35 11.06
N GLY A 321 7.47 -9.46 11.69
CA GLY A 321 8.06 -8.40 12.51
C GLY A 321 9.03 -7.56 11.70
N VAL A 322 9.01 -6.26 11.91
CA VAL A 322 9.91 -5.28 11.28
C VAL A 322 10.58 -4.47 12.37
N ASP A 323 11.89 -4.34 12.31
CA ASP A 323 12.68 -3.64 13.31
C ASP A 323 13.88 -2.92 12.68
N LEU A 324 14.54 -2.05 13.45
CA LEU A 324 15.80 -1.41 13.08
C LEU A 324 16.86 -1.67 14.17
N PRO A 325 18.14 -1.82 13.79
CA PRO A 325 19.24 -1.85 14.76
C PRO A 325 19.24 -0.65 15.72
N ASP A 326 19.10 0.57 15.20
CA ASP A 326 18.87 1.78 15.97
C ASP A 326 17.49 2.38 15.64
N ARG A 327 16.57 2.33 16.61
CA ARG A 327 15.19 2.82 16.44
C ARG A 327 15.05 4.34 16.57
N SER A 328 16.09 5.05 17.00
CA SER A 328 16.07 6.51 17.17
C SER A 328 16.24 7.27 15.86
N VAL A 329 16.72 6.61 14.81
CA VAL A 329 16.96 7.26 13.53
C VAL A 329 15.67 7.77 12.88
N SER A 330 15.84 8.76 12.01
CA SER A 330 14.76 9.23 11.14
C SER A 330 14.16 8.09 10.34
N SER A 331 12.83 7.98 10.36
CA SER A 331 12.08 6.94 9.67
C SER A 331 11.07 7.58 8.71
N PRO A 332 11.49 7.91 7.48
CA PRO A 332 10.53 8.22 6.40
C PRO A 332 9.65 6.99 6.13
N ALA A 333 8.54 7.19 5.42
CA ALA A 333 7.61 6.10 5.20
C ALA A 333 8.12 5.10 4.16
N PHE A 334 8.29 3.84 4.56
CA PHE A 334 8.98 2.78 3.81
C PHE A 334 8.17 1.48 3.75
N VAL A 335 8.57 0.54 2.90
CA VAL A 335 7.99 -0.81 2.82
C VAL A 335 9.06 -1.85 3.09
N ALA A 336 8.75 -2.81 3.96
CA ALA A 336 9.71 -3.84 4.39
C ALA A 336 9.59 -5.16 3.62
N VAL A 337 8.39 -5.52 3.13
CA VAL A 337 8.13 -6.79 2.43
C VAL A 337 7.08 -6.60 1.34
N GLU A 338 7.19 -7.38 0.27
CA GLU A 338 6.22 -7.36 -0.82
C GLU A 338 4.89 -8.05 -0.46
N PRO A 339 3.76 -7.63 -1.04
CA PRO A 339 2.45 -8.19 -0.74
C PRO A 339 2.23 -9.51 -1.50
N PHE A 340 1.26 -10.31 -1.09
CA PHE A 340 0.82 -11.50 -1.85
C PHE A 340 -0.34 -11.15 -2.80
N ALA A 341 -0.42 -11.85 -3.93
CA ALA A 341 -1.51 -11.69 -4.89
C ALA A 341 -2.52 -12.85 -4.84
N VAL A 342 -3.76 -12.53 -5.20
CA VAL A 342 -4.78 -13.51 -5.60
C VAL A 342 -4.69 -13.67 -7.13
N GLY A 343 -4.48 -14.90 -7.61
CA GLY A 343 -4.39 -15.20 -9.04
C GLY A 343 -5.74 -15.39 -9.75
N SER A 344 -6.86 -15.13 -9.08
CA SER A 344 -8.22 -15.31 -9.62
C SER A 344 -8.74 -14.04 -10.31
N PRO A 345 -9.48 -14.16 -11.43
CA PRO A 345 -10.13 -13.00 -12.06
C PRO A 345 -11.24 -12.43 -11.16
N ASN A 346 -11.83 -13.25 -10.29
CA ASN A 346 -12.86 -12.87 -9.33
C ASN A 346 -12.27 -12.65 -7.93
N GLY A 347 -11.09 -12.04 -7.87
CA GLY A 347 -10.49 -11.60 -6.62
C GLY A 347 -11.17 -10.34 -6.06
N ALA A 348 -11.29 -10.25 -4.73
CA ALA A 348 -11.83 -9.08 -4.05
C ALA A 348 -11.03 -8.66 -2.81
N LEU A 349 -11.00 -7.35 -2.55
CA LEU A 349 -10.54 -6.73 -1.32
C LEU A 349 -11.71 -6.60 -0.35
N ALA A 350 -11.64 -7.24 0.81
CA ALA A 350 -12.54 -7.03 1.94
C ALA A 350 -11.90 -6.05 2.93
N VAL A 351 -12.59 -4.97 3.29
CA VAL A 351 -12.03 -3.94 4.18
C VAL A 351 -13.11 -3.26 5.00
N ALA A 352 -12.78 -2.85 6.22
CA ALA A 352 -13.62 -1.98 7.05
C ALA A 352 -13.06 -0.56 7.08
N ASP A 353 -13.29 0.17 5.98
CA ASP A 353 -12.83 1.55 5.76
C ASP A 353 -13.93 2.62 5.92
N TYR A 354 -15.14 2.20 6.31
CA TYR A 354 -16.27 3.08 6.65
C TYR A 354 -17.41 2.29 7.31
N SER A 355 -17.54 2.38 8.63
CA SER A 355 -18.57 1.72 9.46
C SER A 355 -18.70 0.20 9.22
N ASN A 356 -19.47 -0.19 8.20
CA ASN A 356 -19.82 -1.57 7.87
C ASN A 356 -18.80 -2.26 6.94
N GLY A 357 -17.95 -1.46 6.26
CA GLY A 357 -16.94 -1.94 5.33
C GLY A 357 -17.46 -2.22 3.91
N HIS A 358 -16.53 -2.57 3.03
CA HIS A 358 -16.75 -2.78 1.61
C HIS A 358 -16.07 -4.06 1.10
N LEU A 359 -16.59 -4.56 -0.02
CA LEU A 359 -15.98 -5.61 -0.82
C LEU A 359 -15.74 -5.05 -2.23
N TYR A 360 -14.48 -4.84 -2.59
CA TYR A 360 -14.10 -4.25 -3.88
C TYR A 360 -13.47 -5.32 -4.78
N PRO A 361 -14.03 -5.62 -5.97
CA PRO A 361 -13.35 -6.42 -6.97
C PRO A 361 -11.97 -5.83 -7.31
N LEU A 362 -10.95 -6.67 -7.40
CA LEU A 362 -9.56 -6.22 -7.64
C LEU A 362 -9.32 -5.72 -9.06
N SER A 363 -10.24 -6.03 -9.97
CA SER A 363 -10.26 -5.59 -11.37
C SER A 363 -11.02 -4.29 -11.60
N LEU A 364 -11.59 -3.67 -10.56
CA LEU A 364 -12.30 -2.40 -10.72
C LEU A 364 -11.38 -1.31 -11.27
N GLU A 365 -11.86 -0.61 -12.30
CA GLU A 365 -11.23 0.59 -12.86
C GLU A 365 -12.26 1.74 -12.95
N PRO A 366 -11.98 2.92 -12.40
CA PRO A 366 -10.87 3.19 -11.49
C PRO A 366 -11.04 2.44 -10.16
N PHE A 367 -9.94 2.02 -9.56
CA PHE A 367 -10.00 1.41 -8.23
C PHE A 367 -10.38 2.46 -7.17
N PRO A 368 -11.41 2.23 -6.33
CA PRO A 368 -12.04 3.30 -5.55
C PRO A 368 -11.18 3.85 -4.40
N ARG A 369 -10.18 3.11 -3.94
CA ARG A 369 -9.35 3.47 -2.78
C ARG A 369 -7.88 3.15 -3.03
N ALA A 370 -7.04 4.17 -3.22
CA ALA A 370 -5.60 3.99 -3.42
C ALA A 370 -4.83 3.64 -2.13
N GLY A 371 -5.41 3.91 -0.96
CA GLY A 371 -4.82 3.50 0.32
C GLY A 371 -5.69 3.74 1.53
N PHE A 372 -5.32 3.07 2.62
CA PHE A 372 -5.98 3.08 3.91
C PHE A 372 -4.94 3.40 4.99
N SER A 373 -5.19 4.37 5.84
CA SER A 373 -4.27 4.59 6.98
C SER A 373 -4.64 3.65 8.12
N GLY A 374 -3.65 3.00 8.72
CA GLY A 374 -3.88 1.98 9.74
C GLY A 374 -4.60 2.53 10.98
N ASP A 375 -4.40 3.82 11.25
CA ASP A 375 -5.03 4.58 12.32
C ASP A 375 -6.46 5.06 12.03
N ARG A 376 -6.98 4.81 10.82
CA ARG A 376 -8.33 5.21 10.38
C ARG A 376 -9.20 4.06 9.88
N LEU A 377 -8.68 2.85 9.86
CA LEU A 377 -9.50 1.67 9.60
C LEU A 377 -10.33 1.35 10.86
N ASP A 378 -11.63 1.10 10.70
CA ASP A 378 -12.51 0.73 11.82
C ASP A 378 -12.06 -0.58 12.47
N MET A 379 -11.44 -1.45 11.66
CA MET A 379 -10.71 -2.61 12.13
C MET A 379 -9.35 -2.65 11.41
N PRO A 380 -8.22 -2.77 12.13
CA PRO A 380 -6.86 -2.73 11.57
C PRO A 380 -6.49 -3.98 10.76
N TRP A 381 -7.26 -4.30 9.71
CA TRP A 381 -6.98 -5.35 8.76
C TRP A 381 -7.61 -5.04 7.39
N VAL A 382 -7.01 -5.62 6.36
CA VAL A 382 -7.62 -5.77 5.03
C VAL A 382 -7.56 -7.23 4.60
N GLY A 383 -8.44 -7.68 3.74
CA GLY A 383 -8.50 -9.06 3.29
C GLY A 383 -8.46 -9.18 1.78
N LEU A 384 -7.74 -10.16 1.27
CA LEU A 384 -7.80 -10.56 -0.13
C LEU A 384 -8.43 -11.94 -0.23
N THR A 385 -9.39 -12.11 -1.14
CA THR A 385 -10.05 -13.41 -1.32
C THR A 385 -10.38 -13.67 -2.79
N ASP A 386 -10.26 -14.93 -3.19
CA ASP A 386 -10.85 -15.46 -4.40
C ASP A 386 -12.33 -15.76 -4.13
N LEU A 387 -13.26 -15.09 -4.81
CA LEU A 387 -14.70 -15.29 -4.58
C LEU A 387 -15.22 -16.60 -5.18
N ASP A 388 -14.54 -17.18 -6.16
CA ASP A 388 -14.96 -18.44 -6.77
C ASP A 388 -14.56 -19.62 -5.89
N LYS A 389 -13.31 -19.62 -5.44
CA LYS A 389 -12.74 -20.73 -4.64
C LYS A 389 -12.91 -20.52 -3.13
N GLY A 390 -13.20 -19.30 -2.71
CA GLY A 390 -13.44 -18.91 -1.32
C GLY A 390 -12.19 -18.85 -0.43
N HIS A 391 -10.99 -19.18 -0.94
CA HIS A 391 -9.76 -19.02 -0.16
C HIS A 391 -9.33 -17.55 -0.13
N GLY A 392 -8.56 -17.18 0.89
CA GLY A 392 -8.16 -15.80 1.13
C GLY A 392 -7.15 -15.66 2.25
N TYR A 393 -6.74 -14.43 2.52
CA TYR A 393 -6.06 -14.10 3.76
C TYR A 393 -6.55 -12.77 4.34
N ALA A 394 -6.54 -12.67 5.67
CA ALA A 394 -6.64 -11.40 6.37
C ALA A 394 -5.22 -10.90 6.69
N LEU A 395 -4.88 -9.71 6.20
CA LEU A 395 -3.68 -8.96 6.55
C LEU A 395 -4.00 -8.05 7.73
N ILE A 396 -3.64 -8.51 8.93
CA ILE A 396 -3.88 -7.84 10.20
C ILE A 396 -2.67 -6.97 10.54
N LEU A 397 -2.91 -5.70 10.83
CA LEU A 397 -1.91 -4.76 11.32
C LEU A 397 -1.83 -4.88 12.84
N ASP A 398 -0.89 -5.67 13.37
CA ASP A 398 -0.72 -5.83 14.83
C ASP A 398 -0.31 -4.50 15.50
N THR A 399 0.43 -3.64 14.79
CA THR A 399 0.84 -2.30 15.23
C THR A 399 0.32 -1.23 14.25
N PRO A 400 -0.97 -0.86 14.30
CA PRO A 400 -1.62 -0.07 13.25
C PRO A 400 -1.30 1.43 13.29
N ASP A 401 -0.91 1.96 14.45
CA ASP A 401 -0.88 3.41 14.70
C ASP A 401 0.08 4.19 13.81
N ASP A 402 1.16 3.56 13.34
CA ASP A 402 2.18 4.17 12.48
C ASP A 402 2.39 3.37 11.18
N CYS A 403 1.28 3.06 10.50
CA CYS A 403 1.31 2.41 9.21
C CYS A 403 0.12 2.79 8.32
N GLY A 404 0.13 2.31 7.09
CA GLY A 404 -1.00 2.28 6.18
C GLY A 404 -0.87 1.16 5.18
N VAL A 405 -1.92 0.94 4.40
CA VAL A 405 -1.99 -0.02 3.30
C VAL A 405 -2.19 0.76 2.01
N ASN A 406 -1.29 0.61 1.05
CA ASN A 406 -1.47 1.13 -0.29
C ASN A 406 -2.02 0.02 -1.18
N MET A 407 -3.02 0.32 -2.00
CA MET A 407 -3.53 -0.61 -3.01
C MET A 407 -2.77 -0.38 -4.30
N GLU A 408 -1.83 -1.26 -4.60
CA GLU A 408 -0.94 -1.14 -5.75
C GLU A 408 -1.43 -1.98 -6.92
N GLN A 409 -1.38 -1.40 -8.12
CA GLN A 409 -1.63 -2.12 -9.36
C GLN A 409 -0.45 -3.03 -9.70
N ARG A 410 -0.74 -4.28 -10.02
CA ARG A 410 0.23 -5.30 -10.43
C ARG A 410 -0.33 -6.10 -11.60
N SER A 411 0.56 -6.61 -12.45
CA SER A 411 0.23 -7.63 -13.44
C SER A 411 0.53 -9.02 -12.87
N VAL A 412 -0.45 -9.91 -12.89
CA VAL A 412 -0.34 -11.30 -12.42
C VAL A 412 -0.96 -12.19 -13.49
N ASP A 413 -0.15 -13.06 -14.08
CA ASP A 413 -0.55 -13.95 -15.18
C ASP A 413 -1.27 -13.19 -16.32
N GLY A 414 -0.67 -12.09 -16.77
CA GLY A 414 -1.20 -11.25 -17.85
C GLY A 414 -2.42 -10.39 -17.47
N ARG A 415 -2.89 -10.42 -16.21
CA ARG A 415 -4.05 -9.64 -15.75
C ARG A 415 -3.66 -8.56 -14.77
N THR A 416 -4.24 -7.38 -14.94
CA THR A 416 -4.15 -6.31 -13.97
C THR A 416 -4.96 -6.66 -12.71
N THR A 417 -4.35 -6.51 -11.54
CA THR A 417 -4.97 -6.73 -10.23
C THR A 417 -4.48 -5.69 -9.22
N ARG A 418 -5.07 -5.67 -8.03
CA ARG A 418 -4.67 -4.82 -6.90
C ARG A 418 -4.15 -5.65 -5.73
N VAL A 419 -3.06 -5.19 -5.12
CA VAL A 419 -2.48 -5.82 -3.92
C VAL A 419 -2.30 -4.82 -2.78
N PRO A 420 -2.61 -5.20 -1.52
CA PRO A 420 -2.44 -4.35 -0.35
C PRO A 420 -0.99 -4.41 0.14
N ARG A 421 -0.21 -3.34 -0.08
CA ARG A 421 1.18 -3.22 0.38
C ARG A 421 1.25 -2.36 1.65
N VAL A 422 1.80 -2.92 2.73
CA VAL A 422 1.91 -2.22 4.01
C VAL A 422 3.08 -1.23 3.97
N ARG A 423 2.78 0.03 4.23
CA ARG A 423 3.75 1.11 4.37
C ARG A 423 3.87 1.51 5.83
N TRP A 424 5.06 1.40 6.40
CA TRP A 424 5.37 1.82 7.76
C TRP A 424 5.71 3.31 7.78
N ARG A 425 5.36 3.99 8.87
CA ARG A 425 5.64 5.42 9.10
C ARG A 425 6.45 5.60 10.39
N GLY A 426 7.24 6.67 10.45
CA GLY A 426 7.87 7.09 11.69
C GLY A 426 6.83 7.59 12.71
N SER A 427 7.10 7.33 13.99
CA SER A 427 6.47 8.03 15.11
C SER A 427 7.46 9.04 15.64
N TYR A 428 7.04 10.29 15.81
CA TYR A 428 7.90 11.35 16.33
C TYR A 428 9.20 11.49 15.53
N LYS A 429 9.05 11.52 14.20
CA LYS A 429 10.11 11.51 13.18
C LYS A 429 11.03 10.28 13.17
N SER A 430 10.88 9.31 14.08
CA SER A 430 11.77 8.14 14.22
C SER A 430 11.02 6.82 14.18
N PHE A 431 11.73 5.69 14.15
CA PHE A 431 11.07 4.38 14.12
C PHE A 431 10.44 4.01 15.48
N ARG A 432 11.12 4.38 16.58
CA ARG A 432 10.75 4.22 18.00
C ARG A 432 10.57 2.78 18.51
N TYR A 433 9.79 1.95 17.83
CA TYR A 433 9.39 0.63 18.31
C TYR A 433 9.27 -0.37 17.15
N ALA A 434 9.41 -1.66 17.43
CA ALA A 434 9.25 -2.71 16.41
C ALA A 434 7.81 -2.73 15.88
N ARG A 435 7.65 -2.90 14.57
CA ARG A 435 6.34 -3.02 13.90
C ARG A 435 6.01 -4.48 13.64
N ARG A 436 4.72 -4.80 13.56
CA ARG A 436 4.25 -6.15 13.32
C ARG A 436 2.98 -6.16 12.48
N MET A 437 2.88 -7.15 11.60
CA MET A 437 1.67 -7.53 10.89
C MET A 437 1.56 -9.06 10.81
N THR A 438 0.36 -9.54 10.54
CA THR A 438 0.08 -10.97 10.42
C THR A 438 -0.77 -11.24 9.18
N TYR A 439 -0.32 -12.14 8.31
CA TYR A 439 -1.15 -12.76 7.29
C TYR A 439 -1.81 -14.00 7.88
N ARG A 440 -3.13 -14.02 7.97
CA ARG A 440 -3.93 -15.17 8.41
C ARG A 440 -4.66 -15.78 7.24
N PHE A 441 -4.21 -16.95 6.79
CA PHE A 441 -4.76 -17.64 5.63
C PHE A 441 -6.03 -18.42 5.99
N CYS A 442 -7.02 -18.36 5.10
CA CYS A 442 -8.30 -19.05 5.22
C CYS A 442 -8.51 -19.89 3.96
N PRO A 443 -8.70 -21.22 4.08
CA PRO A 443 -8.75 -22.09 2.91
C PRO A 443 -10.08 -22.03 2.15
N LYS A 444 -11.13 -21.50 2.78
CA LYS A 444 -12.48 -21.33 2.20
C LYS A 444 -13.32 -20.34 3.01
N GLY A 445 -14.48 -19.96 2.46
CA GLY A 445 -15.50 -19.15 3.15
C GLY A 445 -15.44 -17.64 2.87
N GLY A 446 -14.57 -17.21 1.96
CA GLY A 446 -14.54 -15.85 1.42
C GLY A 446 -14.29 -14.78 2.47
N TYR A 447 -14.78 -13.57 2.21
CA TYR A 447 -14.63 -12.42 3.12
C TYR A 447 -15.24 -12.65 4.51
N VAL A 448 -16.28 -13.49 4.64
CA VAL A 448 -16.87 -13.84 5.94
C VAL A 448 -15.87 -14.61 6.80
N ALA A 449 -15.16 -15.58 6.22
CA ALA A 449 -14.10 -16.30 6.93
C ALA A 449 -12.99 -15.34 7.38
N LEU A 450 -12.61 -14.37 6.54
CA LEU A 450 -11.61 -13.36 6.90
C LEU A 450 -12.06 -12.47 8.07
N ALA A 451 -13.31 -12.02 8.08
CA ALA A 451 -13.88 -11.26 9.19
C ALA A 451 -13.94 -12.08 10.49
N LYS A 452 -14.28 -13.38 10.41
CA LYS A 452 -14.24 -14.29 11.58
C LYS A 452 -12.80 -14.54 12.05
N ALA A 453 -11.85 -14.62 11.14
CA ALA A 453 -10.42 -14.73 11.45
C ALA A 453 -9.92 -13.51 12.23
N TYR A 454 -10.30 -12.28 11.83
CA TYR A 454 -10.03 -11.08 12.62
C TYR A 454 -10.77 -11.08 13.97
N ARG A 455 -12.05 -11.49 14.02
CA ARG A 455 -12.79 -11.63 15.29
C ARG A 455 -12.08 -12.56 16.28
N ALA A 456 -11.54 -13.68 15.82
CA ALA A 456 -10.78 -14.60 16.65
C ALA A 456 -9.48 -13.96 17.17
N TYR A 457 -8.77 -13.22 16.30
CA TYR A 457 -7.62 -12.40 16.69
C TYR A 457 -7.99 -11.39 17.77
N ALA A 458 -9.03 -10.58 17.55
CA ALA A 458 -9.52 -9.57 18.49
C ALA A 458 -9.89 -10.19 19.85
N LYS A 459 -10.55 -11.36 19.85
CA LYS A 459 -10.86 -12.11 21.07
C LYS A 459 -9.58 -12.53 21.81
N SER A 460 -8.59 -13.09 21.12
CA SER A 460 -7.33 -13.51 21.77
C SER A 460 -6.51 -12.35 22.36
N ARG A 461 -6.76 -11.12 21.90
CA ARG A 461 -6.13 -9.90 22.40
C ARG A 461 -6.97 -9.16 23.44
N GLY A 462 -8.13 -9.70 23.84
CA GLY A 462 -9.02 -9.07 24.81
C GLY A 462 -9.78 -7.85 24.28
N LEU A 463 -9.79 -7.63 22.96
CA LEU A 463 -10.48 -6.49 22.33
C LEU A 463 -12.00 -6.71 22.20
N LEU A 464 -12.44 -7.97 22.22
CA LEU A 464 -13.85 -8.32 22.07
C LEU A 464 -14.56 -8.32 23.43
N VAL A 465 -15.28 -7.24 23.74
CA VAL A 465 -16.23 -7.17 24.88
C VAL A 465 -17.65 -7.08 24.34
N THR A 466 -18.45 -8.10 24.61
CA THR A 466 -19.80 -8.26 24.06
C THR A 466 -20.83 -7.35 24.74
N LEU A 467 -21.94 -7.07 24.06
CA LEU A 467 -23.08 -6.36 24.66
C LEU A 467 -23.67 -7.11 25.86
N ALA A 468 -23.61 -8.45 25.88
CA ALA A 468 -24.05 -9.25 27.01
C ALA A 468 -23.19 -9.03 28.27
N GLU A 469 -21.86 -9.01 28.10
CA GLU A 469 -20.93 -8.68 29.19
C GLU A 469 -21.13 -7.24 29.68
N LYS A 470 -21.28 -6.28 28.75
CA LYS A 470 -21.60 -4.89 29.08
C LYS A 470 -22.92 -4.78 29.85
N ALA A 471 -23.97 -5.50 29.43
CA ALA A 471 -25.27 -5.51 30.07
C ALA A 471 -25.31 -6.21 31.43
N LYS A 472 -24.36 -7.12 31.70
CA LYS A 472 -24.16 -7.69 33.05
C LYS A 472 -23.56 -6.63 34.00
N ARG A 473 -22.65 -5.81 33.50
CA ARG A 473 -22.01 -4.75 34.27
C ARG A 473 -22.93 -3.54 34.48
N ASN A 474 -23.71 -3.21 33.46
CA ASN A 474 -24.64 -2.09 33.46
C ASN A 474 -25.97 -2.51 32.80
N PRO A 475 -27.04 -2.74 33.60
CA PRO A 475 -28.33 -3.15 33.08
C PRO A 475 -28.98 -2.15 32.10
N ASN A 476 -28.64 -0.86 32.16
CA ASN A 476 -29.18 0.18 31.28
C ASN A 476 -28.86 -0.07 29.79
N VAL A 477 -27.78 -0.81 29.49
CA VAL A 477 -27.46 -1.26 28.13
C VAL A 477 -28.64 -1.98 27.46
N ARG A 478 -29.49 -2.69 28.23
CA ARG A 478 -30.67 -3.37 27.67
C ARG A 478 -31.73 -2.42 27.13
N ARG A 479 -31.76 -1.16 27.59
CA ARG A 479 -32.68 -0.13 27.09
C ARG A 479 -32.38 0.23 25.64
N LEU A 480 -31.14 0.03 25.18
CA LEU A 480 -30.72 0.29 23.79
C LEU A 480 -31.25 -0.74 22.79
N PHE A 481 -31.62 -1.96 23.22
CA PHE A 481 -32.04 -3.00 22.28
C PHE A 481 -33.41 -2.67 21.70
N GLY A 482 -33.45 -2.39 20.40
CA GLY A 482 -34.65 -1.97 19.67
C GLY A 482 -35.02 -0.50 19.86
N ALA A 483 -34.17 0.30 20.52
CA ALA A 483 -34.44 1.73 20.71
C ALA A 483 -34.09 2.51 19.44
N PRO A 484 -35.00 3.37 18.92
CA PRO A 484 -34.63 4.42 17.98
C PRO A 484 -33.68 5.41 18.68
N ASP A 485 -32.73 5.93 17.90
CA ASP A 485 -31.79 6.97 18.28
C ASP A 485 -32.36 8.34 17.87
N LEU A 486 -32.72 9.17 18.85
CA LEU A 486 -33.38 10.46 18.64
C LEU A 486 -32.44 11.63 18.93
N TRP A 487 -32.21 12.44 17.90
CA TRP A 487 -31.60 13.76 17.97
C TRP A 487 -32.62 14.81 17.50
N GLY A 488 -33.00 15.74 18.40
CA GLY A 488 -33.97 16.80 18.07
C GLY A 488 -34.83 17.22 19.25
N ASP A 489 -35.99 16.59 19.43
CA ASP A 489 -36.93 16.90 20.51
C ASP A 489 -36.64 16.05 21.75
N SER A 490 -36.08 16.68 22.79
CA SER A 490 -35.81 16.04 24.08
C SER A 490 -36.83 16.42 25.16
N SER A 491 -37.99 16.94 24.77
CA SER A 491 -39.06 17.33 25.71
C SER A 491 -39.75 16.11 26.33
N LEU A 492 -40.27 16.29 27.54
CA LEU A 492 -41.11 15.29 28.19
C LEU A 492 -42.42 15.06 27.45
N ASN A 493 -42.96 16.10 26.80
CA ASN A 493 -44.20 15.99 26.03
C ASN A 493 -44.05 15.00 24.87
N PHE A 494 -42.99 15.16 24.08
CA PHE A 494 -42.68 14.22 22.99
C PHE A 494 -42.50 12.79 23.53
N ALA A 495 -41.77 12.63 24.62
CA ALA A 495 -41.56 11.32 25.23
C ALA A 495 -42.88 10.64 25.64
N ARG A 496 -43.81 11.38 26.26
CA ARG A 496 -45.14 10.88 26.63
C ARG A 496 -45.99 10.53 25.42
N GLU A 497 -45.98 11.38 24.39
CA GLU A 497 -46.71 11.12 23.15
C GLU A 497 -46.20 9.85 22.45
N ALA A 498 -44.87 9.72 22.28
CA ALA A 498 -44.25 8.52 21.74
C ALA A 498 -44.63 7.28 22.56
N LYS A 499 -44.67 7.41 23.90
CA LYS A 499 -45.04 6.28 24.77
C LYS A 499 -46.51 5.89 24.59
N ALA A 500 -47.40 6.86 24.48
CA ALA A 500 -48.83 6.64 24.23
C ALA A 500 -49.08 5.98 22.86
N LEU A 501 -48.21 6.24 21.88
CA LEU A 501 -48.24 5.62 20.55
C LEU A 501 -47.56 4.23 20.50
N GLY A 502 -47.06 3.72 21.63
CA GLY A 502 -46.49 2.37 21.73
C GLY A 502 -44.98 2.27 21.55
N VAL A 503 -44.24 3.39 21.57
CA VAL A 503 -42.78 3.37 21.61
C VAL A 503 -42.32 2.97 23.02
N ASP A 504 -41.80 1.76 23.18
CA ASP A 504 -41.43 1.25 24.50
C ASP A 504 -40.02 1.59 24.95
N ARG A 505 -39.14 1.91 24.01
CA ARG A 505 -37.72 2.21 24.23
C ARG A 505 -37.31 3.30 23.26
N MET A 506 -36.40 4.16 23.69
CA MET A 506 -35.85 5.25 22.90
C MET A 506 -34.57 5.74 23.56
N LEU A 507 -33.56 6.06 22.74
CA LEU A 507 -32.39 6.83 23.16
C LEU A 507 -32.68 8.30 22.84
N ILE A 508 -32.80 9.13 23.86
CA ILE A 508 -33.14 10.55 23.72
C ILE A 508 -31.88 11.38 23.98
N HIS A 509 -31.30 11.97 22.94
CA HIS A 509 -30.20 12.93 23.09
C HIS A 509 -30.74 14.34 23.31
N GLY A 510 -30.17 15.07 24.29
CA GLY A 510 -30.45 16.49 24.44
C GLY A 510 -30.38 17.01 25.88
N GLY A 511 -30.95 18.20 26.07
CA GLY A 511 -31.08 18.85 27.37
C GLY A 511 -32.53 18.87 27.83
N ALA A 512 -32.79 18.41 29.04
CA ALA A 512 -34.07 18.50 29.71
C ALA A 512 -33.84 18.85 31.20
N SER A 513 -34.89 19.23 31.92
CA SER A 513 -34.78 19.41 33.37
C SER A 513 -34.50 18.08 34.06
N ALA A 514 -33.94 18.11 35.28
CA ALA A 514 -33.67 16.88 36.04
C ALA A 514 -34.95 16.05 36.27
N THR A 515 -36.08 16.73 36.51
CA THR A 515 -37.40 16.11 36.68
C THR A 515 -37.86 15.43 35.40
N ASP A 516 -37.76 16.12 34.26
CA ASP A 516 -38.16 15.58 32.97
C ASP A 516 -37.30 14.37 32.57
N MET A 517 -35.98 14.46 32.76
CA MET A 517 -35.08 13.34 32.49
C MET A 517 -35.44 12.11 33.32
N LYS A 518 -35.73 12.32 34.62
CA LYS A 518 -36.16 11.23 35.49
C LYS A 518 -37.44 10.59 34.96
N GLU A 519 -38.43 11.38 34.60
CA GLU A 519 -39.69 10.85 34.10
C GLU A 519 -39.52 10.13 32.75
N GLN A 520 -38.73 10.68 31.83
CA GLN A 520 -38.38 10.01 30.57
C GLN A 520 -37.73 8.64 30.81
N ASN A 521 -36.81 8.56 31.79
CA ASN A 521 -36.20 7.30 32.19
C ASN A 521 -37.22 6.33 32.82
N ASP A 522 -38.18 6.83 33.60
CA ASP A 522 -39.26 6.04 34.20
C ASP A 522 -40.23 5.50 33.14
N LEU A 523 -40.43 6.20 32.01
CA LEU A 523 -41.20 5.70 30.85
C LEU A 523 -40.51 4.53 30.11
N GLY A 524 -39.26 4.23 30.45
CA GLY A 524 -38.46 3.15 29.85
C GLY A 524 -37.40 3.62 28.86
N TYR A 525 -37.26 4.93 28.65
CA TYR A 525 -36.27 5.49 27.73
C TYR A 525 -34.89 5.63 28.37
N LEU A 526 -33.89 5.93 27.54
CA LEU A 526 -32.52 6.22 27.95
C LEU A 526 -32.22 7.66 27.56
N THR A 527 -32.23 8.57 28.54
CA THR A 527 -31.80 9.96 28.32
C THR A 527 -30.28 10.05 28.22
N SER A 528 -29.78 10.84 27.27
CA SER A 528 -28.35 10.95 26.97
C SER A 528 -27.92 12.41 26.76
N ARG A 529 -26.69 12.72 27.18
CA ARG A 529 -26.08 14.05 27.06
C ARG A 529 -24.99 14.05 25.99
N TYR A 530 -25.02 15.03 25.08
CA TYR A 530 -23.89 15.33 24.20
C TYR A 530 -22.76 15.99 24.99
N ASP A 531 -21.53 15.55 24.76
CA ASP A 531 -20.34 16.09 25.39
C ASP A 531 -19.14 15.95 24.44
N ASN A 532 -18.12 16.78 24.64
CA ASN A 532 -16.91 16.80 23.81
C ASN A 532 -15.73 17.25 24.69
N TYR A 533 -14.61 16.51 24.62
CA TYR A 533 -13.37 16.87 25.31
C TYR A 533 -12.23 17.22 24.35
N THR A 534 -12.47 17.13 23.04
CA THR A 534 -11.46 17.23 22.00
C THR A 534 -11.35 18.65 21.47
N ASP A 535 -12.47 19.30 21.19
CA ASP A 535 -12.47 20.63 20.56
C ASP A 535 -12.70 21.73 21.62
N ILE A 536 -11.83 22.74 21.64
CA ILE A 536 -11.83 23.80 22.65
C ILE A 536 -11.83 25.21 22.07
N LEU A 537 -12.44 26.13 22.81
CA LEU A 537 -12.35 27.57 22.70
C LEU A 537 -11.51 28.15 23.86
N PRO A 538 -11.09 29.42 23.78
CA PRO A 538 -10.34 30.06 24.85
C PRO A 538 -11.12 30.10 26.16
N LEU A 539 -10.47 29.74 27.26
CA LEU A 539 -11.02 29.89 28.60
C LEU A 539 -11.06 31.36 29.02
N GLU A 540 -12.24 31.84 29.43
CA GLU A 540 -12.39 33.20 29.98
C GLU A 540 -11.69 33.35 31.33
N ALA A 541 -11.19 34.56 31.62
CA ALA A 541 -10.52 34.86 32.88
C ALA A 541 -11.42 34.57 34.09
N GLY A 542 -10.89 33.82 35.06
CA GLY A 542 -11.61 33.44 36.29
C GLY A 542 -12.62 32.29 36.13
N LYS A 543 -12.73 31.68 34.95
CA LYS A 543 -13.51 30.45 34.74
C LYS A 543 -12.65 29.20 34.94
N GLU A 544 -13.32 28.09 35.25
CA GLU A 544 -12.70 26.77 35.32
C GLU A 544 -12.76 26.07 33.95
N ILE A 545 -11.84 25.13 33.72
CA ILE A 545 -11.87 24.27 32.52
C ILE A 545 -13.20 23.51 32.47
N ASP A 546 -13.82 23.49 31.29
CA ASP A 546 -15.02 22.71 31.02
C ASP A 546 -14.81 21.75 29.83
N SER A 547 -15.89 21.18 29.30
CA SER A 547 -15.85 20.25 28.16
C SER A 547 -15.18 20.90 26.94
N SER A 548 -15.51 22.15 26.63
CA SER A 548 -15.17 22.85 25.38
C SER A 548 -14.36 24.14 25.56
N HIS A 549 -13.87 24.46 26.76
CA HIS A 549 -13.01 25.62 27.02
C HIS A 549 -11.75 25.20 27.79
N ALA A 550 -10.60 25.75 27.39
CA ALA A 550 -9.33 25.55 28.07
C ALA A 550 -8.34 26.70 27.75
N PRO A 551 -7.25 26.84 28.51
CA PRO A 551 -6.17 27.76 28.16
C PRO A 551 -5.63 27.48 26.75
N ILE A 552 -5.62 28.51 25.90
CA ILE A 552 -5.09 28.47 24.54
C ILE A 552 -4.00 29.55 24.45
N PRO A 553 -2.79 29.22 23.96
CA PRO A 553 -2.44 28.00 23.20
C PRO A 553 -2.01 26.78 24.03
N GLU A 554 -1.90 26.89 25.36
CA GLU A 554 -1.21 25.91 26.22
C GLU A 554 -1.82 24.52 26.17
N HIS A 555 -3.14 24.38 26.07
CA HIS A 555 -3.80 23.07 26.04
C HIS A 555 -4.03 22.55 24.62
N ALA A 556 -3.70 23.33 23.59
CA ALA A 556 -3.88 22.93 22.20
C ALA A 556 -2.72 22.04 21.72
N VAL A 557 -3.00 21.07 20.86
CA VAL A 557 -1.97 20.20 20.25
C VAL A 557 -0.94 21.05 19.50
N LEU A 558 0.34 20.84 19.75
CA LEU A 558 1.43 21.39 18.94
C LEU A 558 1.79 20.38 17.86
N LYS A 559 1.67 20.76 16.59
CA LYS A 559 2.05 19.91 15.46
C LYS A 559 3.57 19.90 15.28
N GLN A 560 4.04 19.01 14.41
CA GLN A 560 5.44 18.87 14.05
C GLN A 560 6.05 20.13 13.39
N ASP A 561 5.22 20.98 12.78
CA ASP A 561 5.58 22.23 12.11
C ASP A 561 5.49 23.45 13.05
N ASP A 562 5.50 23.22 14.36
CA ASP A 562 5.39 24.22 15.43
C ASP A 562 4.11 25.05 15.42
N GLN A 563 3.09 24.65 14.65
CA GLN A 563 1.78 25.28 14.67
C GLN A 563 0.80 24.56 15.60
N ARG A 564 -0.09 25.32 16.26
CA ARG A 564 -1.19 24.75 17.03
C ARG A 564 -2.25 24.15 16.10
N MET A 565 -2.76 22.98 16.45
CA MET A 565 -3.74 22.27 15.63
C MET A 565 -5.13 22.90 15.76
N THR A 566 -5.67 23.35 14.64
CA THR A 566 -7.06 23.78 14.53
C THR A 566 -7.99 22.57 14.54
N ALA A 567 -9.19 22.76 15.08
CA ALA A 567 -10.32 21.85 14.96
C ALA A 567 -11.31 22.40 13.91
N TRP A 568 -12.61 22.16 14.08
CA TRP A 568 -13.61 22.65 13.13
C TRP A 568 -13.80 24.17 13.23
N LEU A 569 -14.12 24.75 12.08
CA LEU A 569 -14.56 26.13 11.92
C LEU A 569 -16.08 26.14 11.88
N THR A 570 -16.71 27.03 12.64
CA THR A 570 -18.18 27.17 12.61
C THR A 570 -18.69 27.44 11.20
N PHE A 571 -19.93 27.02 10.91
CA PHE A 571 -20.51 27.14 9.56
C PHE A 571 -20.58 28.59 9.08
N ASP A 572 -20.77 29.54 10.00
CA ASP A 572 -20.73 30.98 9.74
C ASP A 572 -19.30 31.54 9.54
N LYS A 573 -18.28 30.70 9.68
CA LYS A 573 -16.85 30.98 9.56
C LYS A 573 -16.30 31.99 10.56
N LYS A 574 -17.00 32.22 11.68
CA LYS A 574 -16.59 33.22 12.68
C LYS A 574 -15.77 32.67 13.84
N THR A 575 -15.92 31.39 14.16
CA THR A 575 -15.32 30.81 15.35
C THR A 575 -14.51 29.56 14.99
N GLN A 576 -13.21 29.65 15.21
CA GLN A 576 -12.28 28.54 15.02
C GLN A 576 -12.05 27.83 16.37
N TYR A 577 -12.42 26.55 16.45
CA TYR A 577 -12.03 25.71 17.59
C TYR A 577 -10.59 25.25 17.44
N MET A 578 -9.93 24.96 18.55
CA MET A 578 -8.60 24.34 18.60
C MET A 578 -8.71 22.91 19.12
N LYS A 579 -7.78 22.03 18.73
CA LYS A 579 -7.74 20.66 19.25
C LYS A 579 -7.06 20.62 20.61
N ARG A 580 -7.79 20.31 21.68
CA ARG A 580 -7.24 19.98 23.00
C ARG A 580 -6.34 18.76 22.87
N CYS A 581 -5.16 18.85 23.46
CA CYS A 581 -4.23 17.73 23.55
C CYS A 581 -4.89 16.51 24.23
N PRO A 582 -4.88 15.31 23.61
CA PRO A 582 -5.46 14.11 24.18
C PRO A 582 -4.99 13.75 25.59
N ALA A 583 -3.74 14.09 25.92
CA ALA A 583 -3.20 13.90 27.26
C ALA A 583 -4.00 14.65 28.36
N LEU A 584 -4.79 15.66 27.99
CA LEU A 584 -5.56 16.51 28.90
C LEU A 584 -7.06 16.18 28.91
N TRP A 585 -7.53 15.23 28.09
CA TRP A 585 -8.96 14.90 27.98
C TRP A 585 -9.54 14.35 29.28
N LEU A 586 -8.85 13.38 29.89
CA LEU A 586 -9.33 12.72 31.10
C LEU A 586 -9.44 13.70 32.28
N ASP A 587 -8.49 14.62 32.42
CA ASP A 587 -8.49 15.60 33.51
C ASP A 587 -9.60 16.65 33.34
N ALA A 588 -9.92 17.03 32.11
CA ALA A 588 -11.10 17.85 31.84
C ALA A 588 -12.39 17.08 32.20
N ALA A 589 -12.51 15.82 31.79
CA ALA A 589 -13.68 14.99 32.09
C ALA A 589 -13.90 14.77 33.60
N LYS A 590 -12.82 14.60 34.37
CA LYS A 590 -12.89 14.50 35.84
C LYS A 590 -13.43 15.76 36.51
N GLN A 591 -13.20 16.93 35.93
CA GLN A 591 -13.71 18.20 36.45
C GLN A 591 -15.18 18.43 36.11
N VAL A 592 -15.62 17.97 34.93
CA VAL A 592 -16.95 18.24 34.38
C VAL A 592 -17.98 17.20 34.81
N ILE A 593 -17.70 15.92 34.56
CA ILE A 593 -18.71 14.86 34.62
C ILE A 593 -19.34 14.71 36.03
N PRO A 594 -18.58 14.69 37.14
CA PRO A 594 -19.17 14.54 38.47
C PRO A 594 -20.10 15.70 38.85
N LYS A 595 -19.74 16.94 38.47
CA LYS A 595 -20.54 18.14 38.75
C LYS A 595 -21.89 18.10 38.02
N GLU A 596 -21.90 17.58 36.80
CA GLU A 596 -23.11 17.45 35.99
C GLU A 596 -24.00 16.28 36.47
N LEU A 597 -23.41 15.12 36.76
CA LEU A 597 -24.13 13.97 37.30
C LEU A 597 -24.74 14.22 38.69
N GLY A 598 -24.16 15.13 39.47
CA GLY A 598 -24.78 15.60 40.72
C GLY A 598 -26.08 16.38 40.51
N LYS A 599 -26.41 16.78 39.28
CA LYS A 599 -27.57 17.63 38.95
C LYS A 599 -28.56 16.97 37.98
N LEU A 600 -28.06 16.21 37.01
CA LEU A 600 -28.85 15.68 35.89
C LEU A 600 -28.81 14.15 35.87
N PRO A 601 -29.97 13.47 35.96
CA PRO A 601 -30.04 12.01 36.09
C PRO A 601 -30.11 11.31 34.72
N TYR A 602 -29.31 11.73 33.74
CA TYR A 602 -29.25 11.01 32.45
C TYR A 602 -28.50 9.68 32.59
N LEU A 603 -28.84 8.74 31.71
CA LEU A 603 -28.32 7.36 31.70
C LEU A 603 -27.36 7.09 30.54
N GLY A 604 -27.08 8.10 29.71
CA GLY A 604 -26.18 8.01 28.58
C GLY A 604 -25.33 9.27 28.46
N ARG A 605 -24.14 9.12 27.90
CA ARG A 605 -23.31 10.25 27.49
C ARG A 605 -22.66 9.92 26.15
N PHE A 606 -22.86 10.79 25.18
CA PHE A 606 -22.24 10.73 23.88
C PHE A 606 -20.99 11.59 23.90
N ILE A 607 -19.81 10.97 23.82
CA ILE A 607 -18.52 11.66 23.75
C ILE A 607 -18.16 11.83 22.28
N ASP A 608 -18.29 13.05 21.78
CA ASP A 608 -18.06 13.32 20.36
C ASP A 608 -16.57 13.20 19.98
N VAL A 609 -16.33 12.99 18.68
CA VAL A 609 -15.05 13.02 17.95
C VAL A 609 -14.06 11.89 18.29
N THR A 610 -13.97 11.50 19.57
CA THR A 610 -12.91 10.67 20.14
C THR A 610 -12.69 9.34 19.40
N THR A 611 -13.78 8.70 18.95
CA THR A 611 -13.75 7.40 18.26
C THR A 611 -13.77 7.51 16.73
N ALA A 612 -13.92 8.72 16.17
CA ALA A 612 -14.04 8.94 14.72
C ALA A 612 -12.84 9.66 14.10
N GLU A 613 -12.09 10.45 14.89
CA GLU A 613 -10.94 11.19 14.36
C GLU A 613 -9.68 10.32 14.24
N GLY A 614 -8.85 10.62 13.24
CA GLY A 614 -7.55 9.95 13.05
C GLY A 614 -6.58 10.17 14.21
N LEU A 615 -5.50 9.39 14.24
CA LEU A 615 -4.47 9.54 15.26
C LEU A 615 -3.43 10.59 14.84
N TYR A 616 -2.98 11.37 15.82
CA TYR A 616 -1.98 12.41 15.64
C TYR A 616 -1.05 12.48 16.85
N GLU A 617 0.01 13.27 16.71
CA GLU A 617 1.05 13.47 17.72
C GLU A 617 0.96 14.90 18.28
N CYS A 618 1.41 15.10 19.52
CA CYS A 618 1.62 16.41 20.11
C CYS A 618 3.11 16.60 20.42
N TYR A 619 3.68 17.70 19.92
CA TYR A 619 5.08 18.07 20.07
C TYR A 619 5.33 19.06 21.21
N ASP A 620 4.30 19.43 21.97
CA ASP A 620 4.42 20.35 23.09
C ASP A 620 5.18 19.67 24.24
N PRO A 621 6.26 20.28 24.77
CA PRO A 621 7.05 19.66 25.84
C PRO A 621 6.26 19.45 27.15
N ALA A 622 5.16 20.18 27.38
CA ALA A 622 4.33 20.02 28.57
C ALA A 622 3.38 18.81 28.49
N HIS A 623 3.01 18.38 27.28
CA HIS A 623 2.10 17.24 27.05
C HIS A 623 2.42 16.50 25.74
N PRO A 624 3.65 15.97 25.60
CA PRO A 624 4.06 15.28 24.39
C PRO A 624 3.36 13.93 24.28
N LEU A 625 2.90 13.57 23.08
CA LEU A 625 2.29 12.27 22.86
C LEU A 625 2.48 11.74 21.44
N THR A 626 2.59 10.42 21.35
CA THR A 626 2.60 9.63 20.12
C THR A 626 1.17 9.26 19.69
N ARG A 627 1.00 8.78 18.44
CA ARG A 627 -0.30 8.27 17.95
C ARG A 627 -0.86 7.15 18.83
N THR A 628 0.01 6.24 19.29
CA THR A 628 -0.34 5.16 20.23
C THR A 628 -0.89 5.73 21.54
N GLN A 629 -0.20 6.71 22.13
CA GLN A 629 -0.66 7.36 23.36
C GLN A 629 -1.97 8.13 23.15
N LYS A 630 -2.18 8.78 21.99
CA LYS A 630 -3.48 9.39 21.65
C LYS A 630 -4.62 8.38 21.73
N ARG A 631 -4.45 7.20 21.11
CA ARG A 631 -5.44 6.12 21.17
C ARG A 631 -5.71 5.68 22.62
N GLU A 632 -4.66 5.54 23.42
CA GLU A 632 -4.76 5.17 24.83
C GLU A 632 -5.51 6.23 25.66
N CYS A 633 -5.27 7.52 25.42
CA CYS A 633 -6.03 8.60 26.06
C CYS A 633 -7.54 8.49 25.77
N GLY A 634 -7.92 8.18 24.52
CA GLY A 634 -9.32 7.93 24.18
C GLY A 634 -9.90 6.73 24.94
N GLN A 635 -9.16 5.62 25.01
CA GLN A 635 -9.57 4.44 25.79
C GLN A 635 -9.73 4.74 27.29
N GLN A 636 -8.85 5.57 27.85
CA GLN A 636 -8.90 5.99 29.24
C GLN A 636 -10.11 6.90 29.53
N LEU A 637 -10.40 7.85 28.64
CA LEU A 637 -11.59 8.71 28.73
C LEU A 637 -12.87 7.87 28.72
N GLU A 638 -13.02 6.99 27.72
CA GLU A 638 -14.21 6.13 27.60
C GLU A 638 -14.33 5.14 28.77
N ALA A 639 -13.22 4.60 29.27
CA ALA A 639 -13.21 3.77 30.46
C ALA A 639 -13.70 4.55 31.69
N TYR A 640 -13.26 5.79 31.86
CA TYR A 640 -13.70 6.66 32.95
C TYR A 640 -15.20 6.98 32.87
N VAL A 641 -15.71 7.32 31.68
CA VAL A 641 -17.14 7.59 31.44
C VAL A 641 -17.99 6.36 31.75
N ARG A 642 -17.59 5.19 31.24
CA ARG A 642 -18.22 3.90 31.53
C ARG A 642 -18.28 3.61 33.04
N ASP A 643 -17.24 3.97 33.78
CA ASP A 643 -17.13 3.68 35.21
C ASP A 643 -18.06 4.54 36.08
N GLN A 644 -18.66 5.60 35.50
CA GLN A 644 -19.74 6.37 36.13
C GLN A 644 -21.08 5.60 36.17
N LYS A 645 -21.17 4.43 35.50
CA LYS A 645 -22.35 3.54 35.49
C LYS A 645 -23.66 4.22 35.04
N LEU A 646 -23.56 5.12 34.07
CA LEU A 646 -24.70 5.77 33.40
C LEU A 646 -25.63 4.74 32.77
#